data_AF-A0A933EZF7-F1
#
_entry.id   AF-A0A933EZF7-F1
#
_cell.length_a   1.000
_cell.length_b   1.000
_cell.length_c   1.000
_cell.angle_alpha   90.00
_cell.angle_beta   90.00
_cell.angle_gamma   90.00
#
_symmetry.space_group_name_H-M   'P 1'
#
loop_
_entity.id
_entity.type
_entity.pdbx_description
1 polymer ?
#
loop_
_entity_poly.entity_id
_entity_poly.type
_entity_poly.pdbx_seq_one_letter_code
_entity_poly.pdbx_strand_id
1 'polypeptide(L)'
;MLLIIFAFTLLSLSSPARSAQNADAGRSHRRSLLSAVSLFKPQRAQQSLPAVAALQRWAKTELGARSIAAMPKAEQGWVSLLLSIDVESPDEARLALLSPISQIAAGDEGGERIWSALERLGQAGQAEGPDEAEQSRLFESIAADFAAVRRKAAPKVTQALERIESAFIEKKRGLGVTDSRLDEDLKELRSVLAPLDLMFAPEAESVDRIRTLALTVNAADFQRASAILEPLWDSGSSREMSATASDLLRFKRAPERTSLQPSEEWLELMARKKPRIFIPKLMEKIQVGDNEFKLVNFPNLPGGAAADDIGKLLASGNRLSEASKIAMYQQDLPEDVESILEGLKRGDRYLILGDYSEFFWDEEERKRKDGKPRSDPAQRLVDAVNSGEFGDRLQLRLLEGLERNGINHNKFRIWRMRASIASRITRLLQFGSFNYTWKSQKHHWEDALIQAEPAWVDLYESYFDWMWDIARPYRDGLPPEEPVITRPIPRDVDLIQTFYGNRIPGVTFSPAPEGQDGTLELWIKLLGLARQRARLTIFAFYPPPEFVQAALKFIERADLSILSDYGQSHNPPTLAALRKLKKAGARSRVISGPNETPWKNGQEHSRREMLHHKTLGLDLGTNEALIAIGSTNVSRNANRNSFENTSYLKGIYAAVLAEYLEALYQFGFEPDLSRFEDEDDSSR
;
A
#
# COMPACT_ATOMS: atom_id res chain seq x y z
N MET A 1 50.46 37.20 2.83
CA MET A 1 50.92 35.89 3.32
C MET A 1 49.83 35.45 4.29
N LEU A 2 48.72 34.82 3.90
CA LEU A 2 48.28 34.14 2.66
C LEU A 2 47.45 35.08 1.72
N LEU A 3 47.91 35.85 0.73
CA LEU A 3 48.75 35.68 -0.48
C LEU A 3 48.71 34.34 -1.24
N ILE A 4 48.65 34.48 -2.58
CA ILE A 4 49.19 33.60 -3.65
C ILE A 4 48.19 32.47 -4.03
N ILE A 5 47.29 32.57 -5.02
CA ILE A 5 47.44 32.83 -6.47
C ILE A 5 46.03 33.09 -7.06
N PHE A 6 45.76 34.25 -7.66
CA PHE A 6 45.87 34.52 -9.12
C PHE A 6 44.88 33.65 -9.92
N ALA A 7 43.67 34.14 -10.21
CA ALA A 7 43.40 34.78 -11.50
C ALA A 7 44.67 34.97 -12.35
N PHE A 8 44.85 34.22 -13.43
CA PHE A 8 45.38 34.70 -14.71
C PHE A 8 45.33 33.54 -15.74
N THR A 9 44.51 33.79 -16.76
CA THR A 9 44.86 33.63 -18.18
C THR A 9 44.87 32.23 -18.83
N LEU A 10 43.90 32.12 -19.74
CA LEU A 10 43.87 31.37 -21.00
C LEU A 10 45.19 31.26 -21.79
N LEU A 11 45.31 30.12 -22.49
CA LEU A 11 46.08 29.80 -23.72
C LEU A 11 47.62 29.64 -23.55
N SER A 12 48.29 28.55 -23.96
CA SER A 12 48.27 27.94 -25.30
C SER A 12 48.94 26.55 -25.34
N LEU A 13 48.36 25.63 -26.12
CA LEU A 13 48.94 24.59 -27.01
C LEU A 13 50.21 23.79 -26.61
N SER A 14 50.02 22.48 -26.34
CA SER A 14 50.61 21.37 -27.14
C SER A 14 50.15 19.99 -26.62
N SER A 15 49.63 19.15 -27.53
CA SER A 15 49.17 17.75 -27.40
C SER A 15 50.19 16.77 -26.75
N PRO A 16 49.91 15.44 -26.61
CA PRO A 16 48.74 14.70 -26.11
C PRO A 16 49.12 13.59 -25.09
N ALA A 17 48.33 13.29 -24.06
CA ALA A 17 48.39 11.97 -23.41
C ALA A 17 47.16 11.64 -22.54
N ARG A 18 46.69 10.40 -22.71
CA ARG A 18 45.65 9.72 -21.93
C ARG A 18 45.97 9.71 -20.43
N SER A 19 44.96 9.81 -19.58
CA SER A 19 44.60 8.71 -18.64
C SER A 19 43.41 9.10 -17.75
N ALA A 20 42.79 8.07 -17.21
CA ALA A 20 41.56 8.05 -16.45
C ALA A 20 41.63 8.91 -15.17
N GLN A 21 40.91 10.03 -15.14
CA GLN A 21 40.52 10.73 -13.91
C GLN A 21 39.36 11.68 -14.23
N ASN A 22 38.13 11.15 -14.23
CA ASN A 22 36.90 11.97 -14.27
C ASN A 22 35.72 11.22 -13.62
N ALA A 23 35.95 10.61 -12.46
CA ALA A 23 34.89 9.96 -11.68
C ALA A 23 34.40 10.80 -10.48
N ASP A 24 35.11 11.85 -10.07
CA ASP A 24 34.79 12.60 -8.85
C ASP A 24 34.17 13.99 -9.06
N ALA A 25 34.32 14.60 -10.24
CA ALA A 25 33.55 15.81 -10.58
C ALA A 25 32.03 15.50 -10.76
N GLY A 26 31.70 14.29 -11.19
CA GLY A 26 30.31 13.84 -11.38
C GLY A 26 29.54 13.53 -10.08
N ARG A 27 30.23 13.29 -8.96
CA ARG A 27 29.58 12.98 -7.67
C ARG A 27 29.11 14.21 -6.89
N SER A 28 29.81 15.34 -7.04
CA SER A 28 29.40 16.61 -6.44
C SER A 28 28.18 17.21 -7.17
N HIS A 29 28.15 17.14 -8.51
CA HIS A 29 26.99 17.56 -9.30
C HIS A 29 25.73 16.69 -9.06
N ARG A 30 25.88 15.37 -8.85
CA ARG A 30 24.74 14.48 -8.54
C ARG A 30 24.08 14.75 -7.17
N ARG A 31 24.82 15.20 -6.15
CA ARG A 31 24.25 15.55 -4.84
C ARG A 31 23.47 16.87 -4.86
N SER A 32 23.91 17.85 -5.65
CA SER A 32 23.16 19.09 -5.89
C SER A 32 21.90 18.84 -6.74
N LEU A 33 21.97 17.93 -7.72
CA LEU A 33 20.81 17.49 -8.53
C LEU A 33 19.75 16.74 -7.72
N LEU A 34 20.14 15.85 -6.80
CA LEU A 34 19.19 15.14 -5.93
C LEU A 34 18.52 16.07 -4.90
N SER A 35 19.16 17.16 -4.50
CA SER A 35 18.53 18.21 -3.68
C SER A 35 17.50 19.01 -4.48
N ALA A 36 17.75 19.30 -5.77
CA ALA A 36 16.80 19.97 -6.65
C ALA A 36 15.59 19.08 -7.02
N VAL A 37 15.78 17.77 -7.20
CA VAL A 37 14.66 16.82 -7.42
C VAL A 37 13.86 16.56 -6.13
N SER A 38 14.48 16.73 -4.95
CA SER A 38 13.77 16.64 -3.67
C SER A 38 12.77 17.78 -3.42
N LEU A 39 12.81 18.86 -4.21
CA LEU A 39 11.85 19.96 -4.17
C LEU A 39 10.45 19.56 -4.70
N PHE A 40 10.31 18.42 -5.36
CA PHE A 40 9.05 17.92 -5.92
C PHE A 40 8.41 16.80 -5.07
N LYS A 41 8.85 16.60 -3.83
CA LYS A 41 8.25 15.61 -2.92
C LYS A 41 6.92 16.14 -2.33
N PRO A 42 5.85 15.32 -2.27
CA PRO A 42 4.54 15.69 -1.71
C PRO A 42 4.61 16.29 -0.29
N GLN A 43 5.59 15.85 0.50
CA GLN A 43 5.81 16.28 1.88
C GLN A 43 6.20 17.76 2.05
N ARG A 44 6.73 18.43 1.01
CA ARG A 44 6.97 19.90 1.03
C ARG A 44 5.87 20.71 0.35
N ALA A 45 5.05 20.11 -0.51
CA ALA A 45 3.84 20.76 -1.02
C ALA A 45 2.85 21.07 0.13
N GLN A 46 2.73 20.17 1.11
CA GLN A 46 2.02 20.44 2.38
C GLN A 46 2.59 21.63 3.17
N GLN A 47 3.90 21.91 3.07
CA GLN A 47 4.55 23.02 3.78
C GLN A 47 4.32 24.38 3.11
N SER A 48 3.92 24.41 1.84
CA SER A 48 3.61 25.65 1.09
C SER A 48 2.11 25.99 1.06
N LEU A 49 1.23 25.06 1.47
CA LEU A 49 -0.22 25.30 1.62
C LEU A 49 -0.56 26.50 2.51
N PRO A 50 0.14 26.76 3.64
CA PRO A 50 -0.15 27.95 4.44
C PRO A 50 0.11 29.26 3.69
N ALA A 51 1.13 29.30 2.83
CA ALA A 51 1.50 30.46 2.03
C ALA A 51 0.51 30.69 0.87
N VAL A 52 0.08 29.63 0.18
CA VAL A 52 -0.97 29.71 -0.86
C VAL A 52 -2.32 30.10 -0.25
N ALA A 53 -2.67 29.54 0.91
CA ALA A 53 -3.88 29.92 1.64
C ALA A 53 -3.83 31.36 2.16
N ALA A 54 -2.64 31.85 2.55
CA ALA A 54 -2.42 33.25 2.89
C ALA A 54 -2.58 34.17 1.67
N LEU A 55 -2.05 33.79 0.50
CA LEU A 55 -2.22 34.53 -0.75
C LEU A 55 -3.69 34.58 -1.21
N GLN A 56 -4.44 33.49 -1.03
CA GLN A 56 -5.86 33.45 -1.37
C GLN A 56 -6.74 34.23 -0.39
N ARG A 57 -6.47 34.12 0.91
CA ARG A 57 -7.13 34.98 1.90
C ARG A 57 -6.87 36.44 1.58
N TRP A 58 -5.63 36.80 1.27
CA TRP A 58 -5.26 38.14 0.79
C TRP A 58 -6.06 38.56 -0.44
N ALA A 59 -6.10 37.74 -1.50
CA ALA A 59 -6.83 38.07 -2.73
C ALA A 59 -8.35 38.19 -2.49
N LYS A 60 -8.95 37.32 -1.65
CA LYS A 60 -10.39 37.37 -1.32
C LYS A 60 -10.77 38.58 -0.48
N THR A 61 -9.92 38.97 0.47
CA THR A 61 -10.23 40.07 1.41
C THR A 61 -9.95 41.44 0.77
N GLU A 62 -8.91 41.53 -0.07
CA GLU A 62 -8.37 42.82 -0.54
C GLU A 62 -8.71 43.15 -2.00
N LEU A 63 -8.95 42.15 -2.86
CA LEU A 63 -9.24 42.35 -4.29
C LEU A 63 -10.71 42.15 -4.63
N GLY A 64 -11.63 42.44 -3.70
CA GLY A 64 -13.07 42.17 -3.84
C GLY A 64 -13.62 42.43 -5.25
N ALA A 65 -14.61 41.66 -5.69
CA ALA A 65 -15.00 41.46 -7.11
C ALA A 65 -15.03 42.71 -8.03
N ARG A 66 -15.28 43.91 -7.50
CA ARG A 66 -15.23 45.18 -8.24
C ARG A 66 -13.81 45.61 -8.65
N SER A 67 -12.79 45.32 -7.84
CA SER A 67 -11.39 45.65 -8.12
C SER A 67 -10.77 44.71 -9.17
N ILE A 68 -11.18 43.44 -9.22
CA ILE A 68 -10.74 42.49 -10.26
C ILE A 68 -11.24 42.94 -11.64
N ALA A 69 -12.51 43.39 -11.73
CA ALA A 69 -13.07 43.85 -13.00
C ALA A 69 -12.37 45.09 -13.60
N ALA A 70 -11.66 45.86 -12.77
CA ALA A 70 -10.89 47.04 -13.19
C ALA A 70 -9.45 46.72 -13.62
N MET A 71 -8.95 45.49 -13.41
CA MET A 71 -7.61 45.08 -13.83
C MET A 71 -7.53 44.85 -15.35
N PRO A 72 -6.34 44.97 -15.99
CA PRO A 72 -6.12 44.50 -17.35
C PRO A 72 -6.55 43.03 -17.53
N LYS A 73 -7.18 42.68 -18.66
CA LYS A 73 -7.76 41.34 -18.91
C LYS A 73 -6.80 40.18 -18.67
N ALA A 74 -5.52 40.35 -19.00
CA ALA A 74 -4.51 39.32 -18.75
C ALA A 74 -4.36 39.03 -17.25
N GLU A 75 -4.43 40.06 -16.40
CA GLU A 75 -4.28 39.96 -14.95
C GLU A 75 -5.54 39.43 -14.25
N GLN A 76 -6.73 39.72 -14.81
CA GLN A 76 -7.99 39.15 -14.34
C GLN A 76 -8.00 37.62 -14.39
N GLY A 77 -7.39 37.04 -15.44
CA GLY A 77 -7.25 35.59 -15.61
C GLY A 77 -6.37 34.97 -14.53
N TRP A 78 -5.24 35.60 -14.23
CA TRP A 78 -4.30 35.16 -13.20
C TRP A 78 -4.89 35.21 -11.79
N VAL A 79 -5.54 36.31 -11.43
CA VAL A 79 -6.16 36.47 -10.12
C VAL A 79 -7.37 35.54 -9.96
N SER A 80 -8.16 35.34 -11.02
CA SER A 80 -9.28 34.38 -10.99
C SER A 80 -8.78 32.94 -10.85
N LEU A 81 -7.71 32.57 -11.56
CA LEU A 81 -7.08 31.25 -11.46
C LEU A 81 -6.50 31.01 -10.07
N LEU A 82 -5.83 32.02 -9.49
CA LEU A 82 -5.26 31.93 -8.14
C LEU A 82 -6.37 31.77 -7.07
N LEU A 83 -7.51 32.43 -7.28
CA LEU A 83 -8.67 32.35 -6.40
C LEU A 83 -9.50 31.07 -6.56
N SER A 84 -9.38 30.38 -7.71
CA SER A 84 -10.08 29.13 -7.99
C SER A 84 -9.34 27.87 -7.53
N ILE A 85 -8.06 27.98 -7.14
CA ILE A 85 -7.28 26.86 -6.60
C ILE A 85 -7.88 26.40 -5.26
N ASP A 86 -8.06 25.10 -5.04
CA ASP A 86 -8.36 24.57 -3.71
C ASP A 86 -7.06 24.27 -2.95
N VAL A 87 -6.83 24.99 -1.85
CA VAL A 87 -5.63 24.84 -1.00
C VAL A 87 -5.65 23.60 -0.12
N GLU A 88 -6.73 22.84 -0.11
CA GLU A 88 -6.74 21.53 0.53
C GLU A 88 -6.19 20.41 -0.40
N SER A 89 -5.92 20.73 -1.67
CA SER A 89 -5.39 19.79 -2.67
C SER A 89 -4.02 20.25 -3.22
N PRO A 90 -2.90 19.69 -2.73
CA PRO A 90 -1.55 19.99 -3.23
C PRO A 90 -1.38 19.80 -4.74
N ASP A 91 -2.15 18.89 -5.34
CA ASP A 91 -2.05 18.53 -6.75
C ASP A 91 -2.82 19.52 -7.66
N GLU A 92 -3.94 20.09 -7.19
CA GLU A 92 -4.67 21.14 -7.92
C GLU A 92 -3.90 22.46 -7.94
N ALA A 93 -3.27 22.83 -6.81
CA ALA A 93 -2.37 23.99 -6.75
C ALA A 93 -1.18 23.85 -7.71
N ARG A 94 -0.66 22.63 -7.87
CA ARG A 94 0.45 22.32 -8.79
C ARG A 94 0.02 22.41 -10.26
N LEU A 95 -1.16 21.92 -10.61
CA LEU A 95 -1.68 21.94 -11.99
C LEU A 95 -2.10 23.36 -12.44
N ALA A 96 -2.67 24.15 -11.55
CA ALA A 96 -3.04 25.54 -11.85
C ALA A 96 -1.80 26.42 -12.13
N LEU A 97 -0.66 26.15 -11.49
CA LEU A 97 0.61 26.82 -11.77
C LEU A 97 1.24 26.44 -13.13
N LEU A 98 0.80 25.34 -13.76
CA LEU A 98 1.26 24.88 -15.08
C LEU A 98 0.40 25.40 -16.25
N SER A 99 -0.85 25.82 -15.99
CA SER A 99 -1.75 26.44 -16.98
C SER A 99 -1.18 27.67 -17.74
N PRO A 100 -0.31 28.49 -17.17
CA PRO A 100 0.32 29.60 -17.90
C PRO A 100 1.31 29.13 -18.96
N ILE A 101 1.96 27.99 -18.74
CA ILE A 101 2.93 27.41 -19.68
C ILE A 101 2.20 26.91 -20.92
N SER A 102 1.01 26.33 -20.76
CA SER A 102 0.17 25.91 -21.89
C SER A 102 -0.41 27.11 -22.65
N GLN A 103 -0.74 28.21 -21.98
CA GLN A 103 -1.20 29.45 -22.66
C GLN A 103 -0.07 30.16 -23.42
N ILE A 104 1.18 30.08 -22.96
CA ILE A 104 2.35 30.61 -23.68
C ILE A 104 2.69 29.71 -24.90
N ALA A 105 2.47 28.41 -24.79
CA ALA A 105 2.68 27.46 -25.89
C ALA A 105 1.58 27.52 -26.97
N ALA A 106 0.33 27.89 -26.60
CA ALA A 106 -0.82 27.86 -27.50
C ALA A 106 -0.92 29.00 -28.53
N GLY A 107 0.05 29.91 -28.59
CA GLY A 107 0.00 31.07 -29.51
C GLY A 107 1.32 31.42 -30.21
N ASP A 108 2.36 30.58 -30.08
CA ASP A 108 3.68 30.84 -30.70
C ASP A 108 4.07 29.62 -31.54
N GLU A 109 4.63 29.84 -32.74
CA GLU A 109 5.06 28.78 -33.67
C GLU A 109 5.97 27.73 -33.00
N GLY A 110 6.66 28.09 -31.92
CA GLY A 110 7.50 27.17 -31.16
C GLY A 110 6.72 26.11 -30.38
N GLY A 111 5.51 26.42 -29.91
CA GLY A 111 4.63 25.45 -29.24
C GLY A 111 4.12 24.39 -30.20
N GLU A 112 3.69 24.80 -31.40
CA GLU A 112 3.27 23.87 -32.46
C GLU A 112 4.42 23.00 -32.97
N ARG A 113 5.65 23.54 -33.07
CA ARG A 113 6.83 22.75 -33.47
C ARG A 113 7.17 21.67 -32.43
N ILE A 114 7.12 22.00 -31.14
CA ILE A 114 7.34 21.03 -30.05
C ILE A 114 6.26 19.95 -30.10
N TRP A 115 5.00 20.34 -30.27
CA TRP A 115 3.88 19.39 -30.35
C TRP A 115 4.01 18.44 -31.56
N SER A 116 4.25 19.00 -32.75
CA SER A 116 4.47 18.23 -33.99
C SER A 116 5.71 17.32 -33.91
N ALA A 117 6.74 17.71 -33.18
CA ALA A 117 7.92 16.86 -32.97
C ALA A 117 7.64 15.71 -31.98
N LEU A 118 6.84 15.95 -30.94
CA LEU A 118 6.39 14.91 -30.01
C LEU A 118 5.42 13.91 -30.67
N GLU A 119 4.52 14.37 -31.54
CA GLU A 119 3.66 13.51 -32.36
C GLU A 119 4.47 12.58 -33.27
N ARG A 120 5.48 13.11 -33.95
CA ARG A 120 6.40 12.31 -34.77
C ARG A 120 7.15 11.27 -33.94
N LEU A 121 7.46 11.57 -32.68
CA LEU A 121 8.12 10.63 -31.76
C LEU A 121 7.16 9.50 -31.33
N GLY A 122 5.90 9.85 -31.10
CA GLY A 122 4.82 8.89 -30.86
C GLY A 122 4.56 7.96 -32.04
N GLN A 123 4.53 8.51 -33.26
CA GLN A 123 4.36 7.74 -34.50
C GLN A 123 5.56 6.85 -34.81
N ALA A 124 6.78 7.35 -34.60
CA ALA A 124 8.00 6.57 -34.75
C ALA A 124 8.03 5.38 -33.76
N GLY A 125 7.52 5.54 -32.54
CA GLY A 125 7.37 4.45 -31.57
C GLY A 125 6.37 3.36 -31.94
N GLN A 126 5.52 3.56 -32.97
CA GLN A 126 4.53 2.57 -33.44
C GLN A 126 4.98 1.77 -34.67
N ALA A 127 5.94 2.28 -35.45
CA ALA A 127 6.59 1.48 -36.50
C ALA A 127 7.50 0.43 -35.86
N GLU A 128 7.70 -0.73 -36.49
CA GLU A 128 8.68 -1.73 -36.04
C GLU A 128 10.10 -1.13 -36.05
N GLY A 129 10.47 -0.47 -34.95
CA GLY A 129 11.78 0.05 -34.59
C GLY A 129 12.35 1.13 -35.53
N PRO A 130 12.12 2.43 -35.27
CA PRO A 130 12.94 3.46 -35.90
C PRO A 130 14.38 3.28 -35.41
N ASP A 131 15.34 3.37 -36.34
CA ASP A 131 16.77 3.31 -36.05
C ASP A 131 17.13 4.34 -34.95
N GLU A 132 17.99 3.94 -34.01
CA GLU A 132 18.47 4.74 -32.87
C GLU A 132 18.99 6.13 -33.30
N ALA A 133 19.51 6.25 -34.51
CA ALA A 133 19.94 7.52 -35.11
C ALA A 133 18.78 8.44 -35.50
N GLU A 134 17.61 7.90 -35.86
CA GLU A 134 16.40 8.69 -36.10
C GLU A 134 15.77 9.17 -34.80
N GLN A 135 15.71 8.30 -33.78
CA GLN A 135 15.27 8.69 -32.44
C GLN A 135 16.15 9.80 -31.85
N SER A 136 17.48 9.67 -31.94
CA SER A 136 18.40 10.71 -31.48
C SER A 136 18.20 12.04 -32.22
N ARG A 137 18.02 12.03 -33.54
CA ARG A 137 17.76 13.25 -34.32
C ARG A 137 16.44 13.92 -33.92
N LEU A 138 15.40 13.14 -33.64
CA LEU A 138 14.12 13.68 -33.15
C LEU A 138 14.27 14.31 -31.76
N PHE A 139 15.01 13.67 -30.85
CA PHE A 139 15.28 14.22 -29.52
C PHE A 139 16.10 15.52 -29.58
N GLU A 140 17.11 15.58 -30.44
CA GLU A 140 17.90 16.80 -30.65
C GLU A 140 17.05 17.95 -31.21
N SER A 141 16.13 17.66 -32.13
CA SER A 141 15.18 18.64 -32.66
C SER A 141 14.24 19.17 -31.58
N ILE A 142 13.64 18.29 -30.77
CA ILE A 142 12.74 18.68 -29.67
C ILE A 142 13.48 19.54 -28.65
N ALA A 143 14.71 19.15 -28.30
CA ALA A 143 15.53 19.92 -27.36
C ALA A 143 15.84 21.33 -27.90
N ALA A 144 16.13 21.46 -29.20
CA ALA A 144 16.38 22.74 -29.84
C ALA A 144 15.14 23.65 -29.89
N ASP A 145 13.96 23.10 -30.18
CA ASP A 145 12.70 23.85 -30.19
C ASP A 145 12.28 24.27 -28.78
N PHE A 146 12.48 23.40 -27.78
CA PHE A 146 12.26 23.74 -26.37
C PHE A 146 13.19 24.86 -25.90
N ALA A 147 14.47 24.82 -26.30
CA ALA A 147 15.41 25.90 -26.04
C ALA A 147 15.00 27.22 -26.72
N ALA A 148 14.43 27.16 -27.94
CA ALA A 148 13.93 28.34 -28.64
C ALA A 148 12.71 28.97 -27.95
N VAL A 149 11.71 28.17 -27.56
CA VAL A 149 10.54 28.63 -26.79
C VAL A 149 10.98 29.23 -25.46
N ARG A 150 11.92 28.57 -24.76
CA ARG A 150 12.47 29.07 -23.50
C ARG A 150 13.17 30.41 -23.68
N ARG A 151 14.00 30.59 -24.71
CA ARG A 151 14.67 31.88 -25.00
C ARG A 151 13.68 33.02 -25.23
N LYS A 152 12.53 32.75 -25.84
CA LYS A 152 11.47 33.75 -26.03
C LYS A 152 10.63 34.01 -24.77
N ALA A 153 10.36 32.98 -23.97
CA ALA A 153 9.51 33.06 -22.80
C ALA A 153 10.24 33.56 -21.55
N ALA A 154 11.54 33.24 -21.39
CA ALA A 154 12.33 33.55 -20.22
C ALA A 154 12.33 35.06 -19.86
N PRO A 155 12.47 36.02 -20.80
CA PRO A 155 12.39 37.44 -20.47
C PRO A 155 11.01 37.85 -19.93
N LYS A 156 9.93 37.27 -20.47
CA LYS A 156 8.55 37.57 -20.04
C LYS A 156 8.25 36.98 -18.67
N VAL A 157 8.72 35.76 -18.41
CA VAL A 157 8.58 35.09 -17.10
C VAL A 157 9.41 35.82 -16.05
N THR A 158 10.66 36.17 -16.35
CA THR A 158 11.52 36.96 -15.46
C THR A 158 10.87 38.31 -15.12
N GLN A 159 10.38 39.03 -16.13
CA GLN A 159 9.68 40.31 -15.92
C GLN A 159 8.39 40.16 -15.09
N ALA A 160 7.66 39.05 -15.24
CA ALA A 160 6.47 38.78 -14.42
C ALA A 160 6.85 38.51 -12.96
N LEU A 161 7.90 37.73 -12.71
CA LEU A 161 8.40 37.45 -11.36
C LEU A 161 8.90 38.73 -10.67
N GLU A 162 9.64 39.58 -11.38
CA GLU A 162 10.09 40.89 -10.88
C GLU A 162 8.93 41.82 -10.50
N ARG A 163 7.84 41.81 -11.29
CA ARG A 163 6.63 42.59 -10.99
C ARG A 163 5.89 42.07 -9.78
N ILE A 164 5.78 40.74 -9.63
CA ILE A 164 5.17 40.11 -8.45
C ILE A 164 5.96 40.48 -7.20
N GLU A 165 7.29 40.40 -7.25
CA GLU A 165 8.15 40.75 -6.13
C GLU A 165 8.05 42.24 -5.78
N SER A 166 8.06 43.12 -6.79
CA SER A 166 7.92 44.57 -6.60
C SER A 166 6.58 44.95 -5.96
N ALA A 167 5.48 44.36 -6.44
CA ALA A 167 4.15 44.59 -5.88
C ALA A 167 4.01 44.07 -4.44
N PHE A 168 4.68 42.95 -4.13
CA PHE A 168 4.74 42.42 -2.78
C PHE A 168 5.48 43.37 -1.82
N ILE A 169 6.62 43.92 -2.24
CA ILE A 169 7.42 44.89 -1.48
C ILE A 169 6.63 46.16 -1.20
N GLU A 170 6.05 46.76 -2.23
CA GLU A 170 5.29 48.00 -2.12
C GLU A 170 4.13 47.85 -1.11
N LYS A 171 3.41 46.73 -1.17
CA LYS A 171 2.29 46.46 -0.27
C LYS A 171 2.73 46.22 1.18
N LYS A 172 3.80 45.45 1.39
CA LYS A 172 4.32 45.19 2.75
C LYS A 172 4.81 46.49 3.41
N ARG A 173 5.45 47.38 2.66
CA ARG A 173 5.82 48.72 3.13
C ARG A 173 4.59 49.58 3.45
N GLY A 174 3.55 49.53 2.61
CA GLY A 174 2.27 50.21 2.88
C GLY A 174 1.57 49.73 4.16
N LEU A 175 1.85 48.50 4.61
CA LEU A 175 1.33 47.91 5.85
C LEU A 175 2.24 48.17 7.07
N GLY A 176 3.29 48.99 6.92
CA GLY A 176 4.22 49.29 8.01
C GLY A 176 5.12 48.11 8.43
N VAL A 177 5.28 47.10 7.56
CA VAL A 177 6.18 45.97 7.83
C VAL A 177 7.62 46.49 7.82
N THR A 178 8.36 46.19 8.90
CA THR A 178 9.76 46.56 9.05
C THR A 178 10.64 45.86 8.00
N ASP A 179 11.72 46.49 7.55
CA ASP A 179 12.61 45.93 6.52
C ASP A 179 13.13 44.53 6.87
N SER A 180 13.45 44.25 8.14
CA SER A 180 13.90 42.92 8.57
C SER A 180 12.85 41.81 8.37
N ARG A 181 11.56 42.15 8.52
CA ARG A 181 10.46 41.21 8.32
C ARG A 181 10.09 41.09 6.85
N LEU A 182 10.24 42.19 6.09
CA LEU A 182 10.11 42.18 4.64
C LEU A 182 11.14 41.24 3.99
N ASP A 183 12.37 41.22 4.48
CA ASP A 183 13.42 40.33 3.97
C ASP A 183 13.11 38.84 4.21
N GLU A 184 12.55 38.49 5.38
CA GLU A 184 12.09 37.13 5.67
C GLU A 184 10.94 36.70 4.76
N ASP A 185 9.94 37.56 4.61
CA ASP A 185 8.76 37.31 3.78
C ASP A 185 9.15 37.20 2.29
N LEU A 186 10.13 38.00 1.82
CA LEU A 186 10.69 37.91 0.46
C LEU A 186 11.47 36.62 0.22
N LYS A 187 12.21 36.15 1.22
CA LYS A 187 12.93 34.87 1.14
C LYS A 187 11.96 33.69 0.97
N GLU A 188 10.84 33.73 1.67
CA GLU A 188 9.76 32.74 1.53
C GLU A 188 9.11 32.83 0.14
N LEU A 189 8.73 34.03 -0.32
CA LEU A 189 8.16 34.24 -1.65
C LEU A 189 9.08 33.72 -2.76
N ARG A 190 10.37 34.07 -2.72
CA ARG A 190 11.36 33.59 -3.70
C ARG A 190 11.54 32.08 -3.65
N SER A 191 11.40 31.44 -2.49
CA SER A 191 11.47 29.97 -2.39
C SER A 191 10.30 29.26 -3.09
N VAL A 192 9.12 29.89 -3.09
CA VAL A 192 7.92 29.40 -3.78
C VAL A 192 8.05 29.61 -5.29
N LEU A 193 8.67 30.72 -5.72
CA LEU A 193 8.86 31.07 -7.13
C LEU A 193 10.09 30.40 -7.77
N ALA A 194 11.04 29.89 -6.97
CA ALA A 194 12.29 29.29 -7.44
C ALA A 194 12.12 28.19 -8.51
N PRO A 195 11.13 27.27 -8.45
CA PRO A 195 10.95 26.26 -9.48
C PRO A 195 10.62 26.83 -10.86
N LEU A 196 9.89 27.95 -10.91
CA LEU A 196 9.57 28.65 -12.15
C LEU A 196 10.81 29.33 -12.71
N ASP A 197 11.61 30.00 -11.87
CA ASP A 197 12.87 30.62 -12.28
C ASP A 197 13.87 29.57 -12.83
N LEU A 198 13.98 28.42 -12.15
CA LEU A 198 14.80 27.27 -12.57
C LEU A 198 14.37 26.67 -13.92
N MET A 199 13.07 26.63 -14.23
CA MET A 199 12.57 26.17 -15.52
C MET A 199 13.00 27.07 -16.70
N PHE A 200 13.33 28.34 -16.44
CA PHE A 200 13.69 29.32 -17.47
C PHE A 200 15.15 29.81 -17.41
N ALA A 201 15.99 29.20 -16.57
CA ALA A 201 17.45 29.45 -16.47
C ALA A 201 18.27 29.17 -17.79
N PRO A 202 19.56 29.50 -17.90
CA PRO A 202 20.32 29.31 -19.16
C PRO A 202 20.61 27.83 -19.57
N GLU A 203 20.93 27.62 -20.85
CA GLU A 203 20.87 26.35 -21.62
C GLU A 203 21.66 25.12 -21.10
N ALA A 204 22.78 25.28 -20.39
CA ALA A 204 23.72 24.18 -20.17
C ALA A 204 23.25 23.08 -19.18
N GLU A 205 22.29 23.37 -18.28
CA GLU A 205 21.80 22.38 -17.29
C GLU A 205 20.56 21.58 -17.72
N SER A 206 19.96 21.92 -18.87
CA SER A 206 18.58 21.54 -19.17
C SER A 206 18.45 20.40 -20.19
N VAL A 207 19.41 20.26 -21.11
CA VAL A 207 19.39 19.23 -22.16
C VAL A 207 19.50 17.82 -21.57
N ASP A 208 20.41 17.60 -20.62
CA ASP A 208 20.56 16.29 -19.93
C ASP A 208 19.33 15.92 -19.08
N ARG A 209 18.61 16.93 -18.56
CA ARG A 209 17.41 16.73 -17.73
C ARG A 209 16.17 16.45 -18.58
N ILE A 210 16.02 17.10 -19.74
CA ILE A 210 14.95 16.81 -20.71
C ILE A 210 15.14 15.41 -21.32
N ARG A 211 16.38 15.01 -21.63
CA ARG A 211 16.71 13.66 -22.09
C ARG A 211 16.31 12.60 -21.04
N THR A 212 16.52 12.89 -19.76
CA THR A 212 16.11 12.01 -18.64
C THR A 212 14.58 11.93 -18.49
N LEU A 213 13.86 13.03 -18.70
CA LEU A 213 12.39 13.05 -18.63
C LEU A 213 11.75 12.29 -19.79
N ALA A 214 12.28 12.45 -21.00
CA ALA A 214 11.73 11.83 -22.21
C ALA A 214 11.95 10.31 -22.26
N LEU A 215 13.05 9.82 -21.68
CA LEU A 215 13.30 8.37 -21.51
C LEU A 215 12.40 7.70 -20.45
N THR A 216 11.55 8.46 -19.75
CA THR A 216 10.66 7.95 -18.69
C THR A 216 9.17 8.00 -19.03
N VAL A 217 8.78 8.61 -20.15
CA VAL A 217 7.37 8.65 -20.61
C VAL A 217 7.18 7.55 -21.65
N ASN A 218 6.30 6.58 -21.40
CA ASN A 218 6.00 5.56 -22.40
C ASN A 218 4.98 6.08 -23.43
N ALA A 219 4.95 5.48 -24.62
CA ALA A 219 4.08 5.90 -25.73
C ALA A 219 2.58 5.88 -25.41
N ALA A 220 2.12 5.04 -24.48
CA ALA A 220 0.72 4.95 -24.06
C ALA A 220 0.28 6.08 -23.12
N ASP A 221 1.21 6.69 -22.38
CA ASP A 221 0.94 7.86 -21.54
C ASP A 221 0.89 9.14 -22.39
N PHE A 222 1.72 9.21 -23.44
CA PHE A 222 1.69 10.29 -24.43
C PHE A 222 0.39 10.26 -25.27
N GLN A 223 -0.03 9.09 -25.75
CA GLN A 223 -1.27 8.93 -26.52
C GLN A 223 -2.52 9.29 -25.71
N ARG A 224 -2.52 8.99 -24.41
CA ARG A 224 -3.65 9.35 -23.53
C ARG A 224 -3.70 10.85 -23.22
N ALA A 225 -2.55 11.50 -23.03
CA ALA A 225 -2.51 12.95 -22.92
C ALA A 225 -2.96 13.63 -24.22
N SER A 226 -2.56 13.11 -25.38
CA SER A 226 -3.01 13.60 -26.70
C SER A 226 -4.52 13.47 -26.88
N ALA A 227 -5.11 12.31 -26.56
CA ALA A 227 -6.55 12.06 -26.70
C ALA A 227 -7.43 12.94 -25.78
N ILE A 228 -6.87 13.43 -24.67
CA ILE A 228 -7.54 14.37 -23.75
C ILE A 228 -7.40 15.82 -24.25
N LEU A 229 -6.26 16.15 -24.85
CA LEU A 229 -5.92 17.51 -25.24
C LEU A 229 -6.38 17.88 -26.66
N GLU A 230 -6.45 16.92 -27.59
CA GLU A 230 -6.93 17.12 -28.97
C GLU A 230 -8.33 17.75 -29.03
N PRO A 231 -9.35 17.25 -28.32
CA PRO A 231 -10.68 17.86 -28.36
C PRO A 231 -10.74 19.27 -27.73
N LEU A 232 -9.86 19.54 -26.76
CA LEU A 232 -9.74 20.84 -26.10
C LEU A 232 -9.05 21.86 -27.02
N TRP A 233 -8.07 21.40 -27.81
CA TRP A 233 -7.31 22.20 -28.77
C TRP A 233 -8.12 22.54 -30.03
N ASP A 234 -8.85 21.57 -30.59
CA ASP A 234 -9.68 21.76 -31.78
C ASP A 234 -10.91 22.65 -31.57
N SER A 235 -11.33 22.87 -30.31
CA SER A 235 -12.50 23.69 -29.98
C SER A 235 -12.31 25.20 -30.20
N GLY A 236 -11.07 25.69 -30.35
CA GLY A 236 -10.76 27.05 -30.79
C GLY A 236 -11.28 28.22 -29.95
N SER A 237 -12.02 28.00 -28.84
CA SER A 237 -12.58 29.07 -28.01
C SER A 237 -12.36 28.84 -26.51
N SER A 238 -11.63 29.77 -25.87
CA SER A 238 -11.31 29.74 -24.44
C SER A 238 -12.52 29.78 -23.51
N ARG A 239 -13.72 30.02 -24.04
CA ARG A 239 -14.96 30.17 -23.28
C ARG A 239 -15.64 28.82 -23.00
N GLU A 240 -15.51 27.86 -23.91
CA GLU A 240 -16.09 26.51 -23.76
C GLU A 240 -15.23 25.62 -22.85
N MET A 241 -13.90 25.77 -22.88
CA MET A 241 -12.99 25.10 -21.94
C MET A 241 -13.31 25.42 -20.47
N SER A 242 -13.71 26.66 -20.17
CA SER A 242 -14.01 27.10 -18.79
C SER A 242 -15.38 26.63 -18.29
N ALA A 243 -16.34 26.37 -19.20
CA ALA A 243 -17.67 25.87 -18.87
C ALA A 243 -17.63 24.37 -18.56
N THR A 244 -16.96 23.58 -19.43
CA THR A 244 -16.79 22.14 -19.24
C THR A 244 -16.01 21.79 -17.97
N ALA A 245 -14.99 22.57 -17.62
CA ALA A 245 -14.27 22.44 -16.35
C ALA A 245 -15.13 22.80 -15.13
N SER A 246 -16.03 23.78 -15.24
CA SER A 246 -16.94 24.17 -14.15
C SER A 246 -18.06 23.15 -13.90
N ASP A 247 -18.53 22.47 -14.94
CA ASP A 247 -19.61 21.48 -14.82
C ASP A 247 -19.10 20.15 -14.22
N LEU A 248 -17.86 19.75 -14.52
CA LEU A 248 -17.18 18.63 -13.85
C LEU A 248 -16.97 18.88 -12.35
N LEU A 249 -16.73 20.13 -11.95
CA LEU A 249 -16.56 20.52 -10.55
C LEU A 249 -17.89 20.59 -9.77
N ARG A 250 -19.03 20.79 -10.44
CA ARG A 250 -20.37 20.84 -9.80
C ARG A 250 -20.93 19.45 -9.48
N PHE A 251 -20.55 18.42 -10.25
CA PHE A 251 -21.03 17.05 -10.04
C PHE A 251 -20.56 16.41 -8.71
N LYS A 252 -19.53 16.98 -8.06
CA LYS A 252 -18.94 16.48 -6.80
C LYS A 252 -19.54 17.06 -5.51
N ARG A 253 -20.54 17.95 -5.54
CA ARG A 253 -21.01 18.74 -4.38
C ARG A 253 -22.44 18.49 -3.87
N ALA A 254 -23.00 17.28 -3.99
CA ALA A 254 -24.30 16.97 -3.37
C ALA A 254 -24.17 15.86 -2.29
N PRO A 255 -24.52 16.13 -1.01
CA PRO A 255 -24.67 15.11 0.00
C PRO A 255 -26.16 14.73 0.09
N GLU A 256 -26.62 13.80 -0.72
CA GLU A 256 -27.90 13.12 -0.46
C GLU A 256 -27.66 11.66 -0.13
N ARG A 257 -28.36 11.21 0.90
CA ARG A 257 -28.42 9.85 1.41
C ARG A 257 -28.79 8.89 0.28
N THR A 258 -27.81 8.30 -0.38
CA THR A 258 -28.00 7.04 -1.09
C THR A 258 -27.34 5.95 -0.27
N SER A 259 -28.16 5.14 0.41
CA SER A 259 -27.76 3.76 0.66
C SER A 259 -27.37 3.17 -0.70
N LEU A 260 -26.11 2.80 -0.88
CA LEU A 260 -25.69 2.01 -2.03
C LEU A 260 -26.38 0.65 -1.91
N GLN A 261 -27.59 0.55 -2.47
CA GLN A 261 -28.17 -0.73 -2.82
C GLN A 261 -27.35 -1.26 -4.00
N PRO A 262 -26.83 -2.51 -3.94
CA PRO A 262 -26.17 -3.10 -5.10
C PRO A 262 -27.15 -3.12 -6.28
N SER A 263 -26.69 -2.77 -7.49
CA SER A 263 -27.55 -2.79 -8.68
C SER A 263 -28.11 -4.20 -8.91
N GLU A 264 -29.30 -4.32 -9.53
CA GLU A 264 -29.86 -5.62 -9.92
C GLU A 264 -28.89 -6.45 -10.76
N GLU A 265 -28.10 -5.78 -11.60
CA GLU A 265 -27.03 -6.39 -12.40
C GLU A 265 -25.94 -7.04 -11.50
N TRP A 266 -25.67 -6.45 -10.33
CA TRP A 266 -24.75 -6.94 -9.32
C TRP A 266 -25.29 -8.19 -8.59
N LEU A 267 -26.58 -8.17 -8.25
CA LEU A 267 -27.27 -9.31 -7.64
C LEU A 267 -27.42 -10.49 -8.61
N GLU A 268 -27.70 -10.22 -9.90
CA GLU A 268 -27.71 -11.25 -10.95
C GLU A 268 -26.32 -11.84 -11.22
N LEU A 269 -25.26 -11.04 -11.17
CA LEU A 269 -23.88 -11.52 -11.36
C LEU A 269 -23.45 -12.46 -10.22
N MET A 270 -23.83 -12.13 -8.98
CA MET A 270 -23.60 -12.94 -7.78
C MET A 270 -24.40 -14.25 -7.81
N ALA A 271 -25.62 -14.23 -8.34
CA ALA A 271 -26.49 -15.42 -8.42
C ALA A 271 -26.07 -16.43 -9.50
N ARG A 272 -25.35 -16.00 -10.56
CA ARG A 272 -25.10 -16.82 -11.77
C ARG A 272 -23.68 -17.40 -11.90
N LYS A 273 -22.67 -16.97 -11.12
CA LYS A 273 -21.26 -17.38 -11.34
C LYS A 273 -20.61 -18.06 -10.15
N LYS A 274 -19.74 -19.04 -10.45
CA LYS A 274 -18.80 -19.62 -9.48
C LYS A 274 -17.86 -18.50 -8.96
N PRO A 275 -17.50 -18.48 -7.66
CA PRO A 275 -16.73 -17.39 -7.04
C PRO A 275 -15.40 -17.01 -7.73
N ARG A 276 -14.78 -17.94 -8.46
CA ARG A 276 -13.49 -17.76 -9.16
C ARG A 276 -13.44 -16.64 -10.21
N ILE A 277 -14.58 -16.09 -10.66
CA ILE A 277 -14.63 -15.01 -11.67
C ILE A 277 -14.80 -13.63 -11.03
N PHE A 278 -15.06 -13.56 -9.72
CA PHE A 278 -15.51 -12.35 -9.03
C PHE A 278 -14.37 -11.34 -8.75
N ILE A 279 -13.20 -11.81 -8.31
CA ILE A 279 -12.09 -10.93 -7.87
C ILE A 279 -11.49 -10.10 -9.02
N PRO A 280 -11.23 -10.64 -10.23
CA PRO A 280 -10.68 -9.84 -11.33
C PRO A 280 -11.62 -8.70 -11.78
N LYS A 281 -12.94 -8.92 -11.77
CA LYS A 281 -13.93 -7.88 -12.14
C LYS A 281 -14.15 -6.84 -11.05
N LEU A 282 -14.01 -7.21 -9.78
CA LEU A 282 -14.02 -6.25 -8.68
C LEU A 282 -12.80 -5.31 -8.80
N MET A 283 -11.63 -5.86 -9.14
CA MET A 283 -10.39 -5.09 -9.34
C MET A 283 -10.44 -4.18 -10.58
N GLU A 284 -11.14 -4.56 -11.65
CA GLU A 284 -11.38 -3.66 -12.81
C GLU A 284 -12.29 -2.46 -12.48
N LYS A 285 -13.16 -2.57 -11.47
CA LYS A 285 -14.17 -1.53 -11.16
C LYS A 285 -13.86 -0.65 -9.95
N ILE A 286 -12.86 -0.98 -9.13
CA ILE A 286 -12.38 -0.09 -8.07
C ILE A 286 -11.52 1.03 -8.71
N GLN A 287 -12.19 2.05 -9.26
CA GLN A 287 -11.57 3.35 -9.57
C GLN A 287 -11.57 4.20 -8.31
N VAL A 288 -10.41 4.34 -7.66
CA VAL A 288 -10.22 5.28 -6.54
C VAL A 288 -9.60 6.57 -7.09
N GLY A 289 -10.42 7.36 -7.80
CA GLY A 289 -9.99 8.60 -8.45
C GLY A 289 -8.98 8.39 -9.60
N ASP A 290 -8.37 9.49 -10.07
CA ASP A 290 -7.46 9.52 -11.23
C ASP A 290 -6.09 8.83 -11.00
N ASN A 291 -5.88 8.22 -9.84
CA ASN A 291 -4.68 7.45 -9.53
C ASN A 291 -4.91 5.98 -9.85
N GLU A 292 -4.62 5.58 -11.08
CA GLU A 292 -4.66 4.19 -11.50
C GLU A 292 -3.66 3.37 -10.65
N PHE A 293 -4.19 2.41 -9.89
CA PHE A 293 -3.39 1.45 -9.15
C PHE A 293 -2.62 0.60 -10.17
N LYS A 294 -1.33 0.87 -10.34
CA LYS A 294 -0.42 -0.14 -10.88
C LYS A 294 -0.38 -1.26 -9.86
N LEU A 295 -1.22 -2.29 -10.02
CA LEU A 295 -0.82 -3.64 -9.67
C LEU A 295 0.61 -3.73 -10.20
N VAL A 296 1.58 -3.86 -9.31
CA VAL A 296 2.91 -4.29 -9.73
C VAL A 296 2.66 -5.68 -10.27
N ASN A 297 2.35 -5.72 -11.57
CA ASN A 297 2.41 -6.90 -12.38
C ASN A 297 3.88 -7.26 -12.23
N PHE A 298 4.19 -8.16 -11.29
CA PHE A 298 5.47 -8.84 -11.29
C PHE A 298 5.61 -9.30 -12.73
N PRO A 299 6.57 -8.78 -13.53
CA PRO A 299 6.47 -8.81 -14.99
C PRO A 299 6.42 -10.20 -15.63
N ASN A 300 6.41 -11.27 -14.82
CA ASN A 300 6.38 -12.67 -15.20
C ASN A 300 5.34 -13.52 -14.41
N LEU A 301 4.41 -12.93 -13.64
CA LEU A 301 3.27 -13.69 -13.11
C LEU A 301 2.14 -13.63 -14.14
N PRO A 302 1.80 -14.73 -14.83
CA PRO A 302 0.74 -14.72 -15.85
C PRO A 302 -0.57 -14.27 -15.20
N GLY A 303 -1.16 -13.22 -15.77
CA GLY A 303 -2.36 -12.55 -15.26
C GLY A 303 -3.51 -13.52 -14.98
N GLY A 304 -4.28 -13.22 -13.93
CA GLY A 304 -5.51 -13.91 -13.54
C GLY A 304 -5.33 -15.26 -12.84
N ALA A 305 -4.42 -16.12 -13.32
CA ALA A 305 -4.25 -17.48 -12.76
C ALA A 305 -3.25 -17.57 -11.59
N ALA A 306 -2.34 -16.60 -11.45
CA ALA A 306 -1.36 -16.55 -10.37
C ALA A 306 -1.89 -15.87 -9.09
N ALA A 307 -2.91 -15.01 -9.20
CA ALA A 307 -3.53 -14.35 -8.04
C ALA A 307 -4.34 -15.35 -7.17
N ASP A 308 -4.81 -16.45 -7.78
CA ASP A 308 -5.56 -17.50 -7.10
C ASP A 308 -4.67 -18.61 -6.50
N ASP A 309 -3.34 -18.53 -6.65
CA ASP A 309 -2.39 -19.58 -6.26
C ASP A 309 -1.28 -19.00 -5.37
N ILE A 310 -1.62 -18.82 -4.09
CA ILE A 310 -0.70 -18.33 -3.06
C ILE A 310 0.54 -19.23 -2.97
N GLY A 311 0.41 -20.55 -3.17
CA GLY A 311 1.56 -21.46 -3.23
C GLY A 311 2.59 -21.04 -4.30
N LYS A 312 2.14 -20.71 -5.51
CA LYS A 312 3.01 -20.19 -6.57
C LYS A 312 3.58 -18.81 -6.26
N LEU A 313 2.82 -17.96 -5.57
CA LEU A 313 3.29 -16.66 -5.10
C LEU A 313 4.45 -16.81 -4.12
N LEU A 314 4.31 -17.69 -3.11
CA LEU A 314 5.36 -18.01 -2.14
C LEU A 314 6.59 -18.58 -2.84
N ALA A 315 6.40 -19.54 -3.76
CA ALA A 315 7.47 -20.14 -4.53
C ALA A 315 8.22 -19.11 -5.40
N SER A 316 7.49 -18.14 -5.95
CA SER A 316 8.08 -17.04 -6.73
C SER A 316 8.88 -16.09 -5.84
N GLY A 317 8.37 -15.75 -4.66
CA GLY A 317 9.13 -15.00 -3.64
C GLY A 317 10.47 -15.69 -3.32
N ASN A 318 10.46 -17.00 -3.11
CA ASN A 318 11.67 -17.77 -2.85
C ASN A 318 12.67 -17.72 -4.01
N ARG A 319 12.20 -17.88 -5.25
CA ARG A 319 13.06 -17.80 -6.46
C ARG A 319 13.72 -16.44 -6.65
N LEU A 320 13.00 -15.37 -6.32
CA LEU A 320 13.47 -13.98 -6.46
C LEU A 320 14.32 -13.51 -5.28
N SER A 321 14.35 -14.28 -4.18
CA SER A 321 15.11 -13.98 -2.96
C SER A 321 16.48 -14.65 -2.94
N GLU A 322 17.40 -14.07 -2.16
CA GLU A 322 18.68 -14.70 -1.76
C GLU A 322 18.62 -15.25 -0.32
N ALA A 323 17.66 -14.76 0.47
CA ALA A 323 17.39 -15.30 1.80
C ALA A 323 15.91 -15.17 2.17
N SER A 324 15.44 -16.06 3.05
CA SER A 324 14.07 -16.03 3.58
C SER A 324 14.03 -16.42 5.06
N LYS A 325 13.24 -15.68 5.84
CA LYS A 325 12.85 -16.01 7.22
C LYS A 325 11.37 -16.41 7.19
N ILE A 326 11.03 -17.60 7.68
CA ILE A 326 9.71 -18.22 7.52
C ILE A 326 9.18 -18.62 8.89
N ALA A 327 8.08 -18.01 9.35
CA ALA A 327 7.37 -18.44 10.56
C ALA A 327 6.01 -19.04 10.16
N MET A 328 5.82 -20.33 10.45
CA MET A 328 4.67 -21.08 9.96
C MET A 328 4.12 -22.08 10.96
N TYR A 329 2.79 -22.22 10.93
CA TYR A 329 2.05 -23.25 11.66
C TYR A 329 2.12 -24.62 10.98
N GLN A 330 1.90 -24.67 9.66
CA GLN A 330 1.82 -25.92 8.89
C GLN A 330 2.51 -25.77 7.54
N GLN A 331 3.12 -26.86 7.05
CA GLN A 331 3.76 -26.91 5.73
C GLN A 331 3.35 -28.18 4.96
N ASP A 332 2.45 -28.01 4.01
CA ASP A 332 1.95 -29.06 3.11
C ASP A 332 1.75 -28.49 1.69
N LEU A 333 2.63 -27.58 1.27
CA LEU A 333 2.68 -27.03 -0.09
C LEU A 333 3.93 -27.55 -0.82
N PRO A 334 3.78 -28.52 -1.73
CA PRO A 334 4.90 -29.09 -2.48
C PRO A 334 5.70 -28.03 -3.24
N GLU A 335 5.04 -27.11 -3.93
CA GLU A 335 5.69 -26.11 -4.79
C GLU A 335 6.52 -25.11 -3.97
N ASP A 336 6.08 -24.79 -2.75
CA ASP A 336 6.82 -23.92 -1.84
C ASP A 336 8.07 -24.65 -1.32
N VAL A 337 7.94 -25.89 -0.83
CA VAL A 337 9.09 -26.69 -0.39
C VAL A 337 10.09 -26.91 -1.52
N GLU A 338 9.62 -27.22 -2.72
CA GLU A 338 10.48 -27.40 -3.89
C GLU A 338 11.28 -26.14 -4.20
N SER A 339 10.64 -24.97 -4.18
CA SER A 339 11.33 -23.71 -4.43
C SER A 339 12.37 -23.36 -3.34
N ILE A 340 12.16 -23.79 -2.09
CA ILE A 340 13.14 -23.67 -1.00
C ILE A 340 14.35 -24.57 -1.29
N LEU A 341 14.11 -25.85 -1.60
CA LEU A 341 15.18 -26.82 -1.90
C LEU A 341 15.98 -26.42 -3.15
N GLU A 342 15.31 -25.89 -4.18
CA GLU A 342 15.97 -25.31 -5.34
C GLU A 342 16.82 -24.08 -4.99
N GLY A 343 16.34 -23.21 -4.11
CA GLY A 343 17.10 -22.06 -3.63
C GLY A 343 18.35 -22.44 -2.86
N LEU A 344 18.24 -23.44 -2.00
CA LEU A 344 19.39 -23.99 -1.30
C LEU A 344 20.45 -24.52 -2.28
N LYS A 345 20.05 -25.20 -3.35
CA LYS A 345 20.99 -25.63 -4.42
C LYS A 345 21.66 -24.45 -5.13
N ARG A 346 21.02 -23.28 -5.20
CA ARG A 346 21.59 -22.04 -5.79
C ARG A 346 22.50 -21.26 -4.85
N GLY A 347 22.54 -21.58 -3.55
CA GLY A 347 23.30 -20.81 -2.56
C GLY A 347 22.44 -20.01 -1.58
N ASP A 348 21.12 -20.02 -1.71
CA ASP A 348 20.22 -19.18 -0.92
C ASP A 348 20.13 -19.65 0.54
N ARG A 349 19.65 -18.77 1.43
CA ARG A 349 19.53 -19.06 2.88
C ARG A 349 18.08 -19.06 3.35
N TYR A 350 17.69 -20.08 4.09
CA TYR A 350 16.35 -20.24 4.66
C TYR A 350 16.41 -20.51 6.16
N LEU A 351 15.79 -19.63 6.93
CA LEU A 351 15.58 -19.79 8.37
C LEU A 351 14.10 -20.08 8.60
N ILE A 352 13.79 -21.27 9.10
CA ILE A 352 12.44 -21.77 9.26
C ILE A 352 12.12 -21.95 10.74
N LEU A 353 11.10 -21.23 11.19
CA LEU A 353 10.49 -21.36 12.50
C LEU A 353 9.15 -22.09 12.34
N GLY A 354 9.14 -23.37 12.68
CA GLY A 354 7.96 -24.23 12.63
C GLY A 354 7.23 -24.33 13.97
N ASP A 355 5.95 -24.65 13.92
CA ASP A 355 5.24 -25.16 15.09
C ASP A 355 5.74 -26.54 15.49
N TYR A 356 5.88 -26.78 16.78
CA TYR A 356 6.34 -28.07 17.28
C TYR A 356 5.44 -29.23 16.80
N SER A 357 4.11 -29.07 16.83
CA SER A 357 3.15 -30.16 16.52
C SER A 357 3.11 -30.54 15.03
N GLU A 358 3.55 -29.65 14.14
CA GLU A 358 3.66 -29.95 12.71
C GLU A 358 4.85 -30.86 12.41
N PHE A 359 5.96 -30.64 13.12
CA PHE A 359 7.22 -31.33 12.85
C PHE A 359 7.44 -32.52 13.78
N PHE A 360 6.85 -32.56 14.97
CA PHE A 360 6.92 -33.69 15.88
C PHE A 360 5.52 -34.13 16.30
N TRP A 361 5.28 -35.42 16.14
CA TRP A 361 4.18 -36.09 16.81
C TRP A 361 4.70 -37.34 17.50
N ASP A 362 4.29 -37.53 18.75
CA ASP A 362 4.56 -38.73 19.55
C ASP A 362 3.99 -39.98 18.84
N GLU A 363 4.82 -41.01 18.70
CA GLU A 363 4.48 -42.30 18.11
C GLU A 363 3.41 -43.06 18.93
N GLU A 364 3.30 -42.79 20.24
CA GLU A 364 2.17 -43.26 21.08
C GLU A 364 0.89 -42.45 20.85
N GLU A 365 0.97 -41.14 20.58
CA GLU A 365 -0.20 -40.34 20.17
C GLU A 365 -0.69 -40.70 18.77
N ARG A 366 0.22 -41.11 17.88
CA ARG A 366 -0.06 -41.72 16.56
C ARG A 366 -1.02 -42.91 16.66
N LYS A 367 -1.06 -43.57 17.83
CA LYS A 367 -1.95 -44.69 18.14
C LYS A 367 -3.20 -44.29 18.93
N ARG A 368 -3.20 -43.14 19.62
CA ARG A 368 -4.28 -42.74 20.56
C ARG A 368 -5.30 -41.77 19.97
N LYS A 369 -4.99 -41.04 18.90
CA LYS A 369 -5.92 -40.15 18.19
C LYS A 369 -5.61 -40.19 16.69
N ASP A 370 -6.54 -39.72 15.86
CA ASP A 370 -6.45 -39.57 14.38
C ASP A 370 -5.32 -38.61 13.91
N GLY A 371 -4.12 -38.73 14.49
CA GLY A 371 -2.97 -37.88 14.24
C GLY A 371 -2.53 -38.03 12.80
N LYS A 372 -2.51 -36.90 12.07
CA LYS A 372 -2.05 -36.90 10.69
C LYS A 372 -0.53 -37.10 10.71
N PRO A 373 0.02 -38.01 9.90
CA PRO A 373 1.46 -38.06 9.73
C PRO A 373 1.99 -36.70 9.28
N ARG A 374 3.25 -36.39 9.64
CA ARG A 374 3.99 -35.28 9.03
C ARG A 374 3.77 -35.36 7.51
N SER A 375 3.42 -34.24 6.91
CA SER A 375 3.18 -34.18 5.46
C SER A 375 4.45 -34.55 4.69
N ASP A 376 4.32 -35.07 3.46
CA ASP A 376 5.47 -35.34 2.61
C ASP A 376 6.32 -34.06 2.35
N PRO A 377 5.73 -32.87 2.11
CA PRO A 377 6.50 -31.64 2.01
C PRO A 377 7.28 -31.28 3.28
N ALA A 378 6.68 -31.37 4.47
CA ALA A 378 7.38 -31.11 5.73
C ALA A 378 8.49 -32.15 5.99
N GLN A 379 8.24 -33.42 5.65
CA GLN A 379 9.25 -34.48 5.75
C GLN A 379 10.48 -34.18 4.88
N ARG A 380 10.30 -33.70 3.65
CA ARG A 380 11.42 -33.32 2.76
C ARG A 380 12.29 -32.20 3.34
N LEU A 381 11.69 -31.24 4.06
CA LEU A 381 12.46 -30.20 4.76
C LEU A 381 13.27 -30.79 5.91
N VAL A 382 12.68 -31.71 6.68
CA VAL A 382 13.39 -32.41 7.76
C VAL A 382 14.53 -33.25 7.21
N ASP A 383 14.31 -33.99 6.13
CA ASP A 383 15.35 -34.81 5.49
C ASP A 383 16.52 -33.94 5.04
N ALA A 384 16.24 -32.75 4.48
CA ALA A 384 17.26 -31.78 4.08
C ALA A 384 18.02 -31.15 5.26
N VAL A 385 17.37 -30.99 6.43
CA VAL A 385 18.03 -30.56 7.67
C VAL A 385 18.91 -31.68 8.22
N ASN A 386 18.38 -32.90 8.32
CA ASN A 386 19.07 -34.07 8.88
C ASN A 386 20.25 -34.53 8.01
N SER A 387 20.21 -34.32 6.69
CA SER A 387 21.33 -34.65 5.81
C SER A 387 22.57 -33.76 6.07
N GLY A 388 22.37 -32.56 6.64
CA GLY A 388 23.42 -31.57 6.83
C GLY A 388 23.97 -30.96 5.53
N GLU A 389 23.42 -31.32 4.35
CA GLU A 389 23.91 -30.91 3.03
C GLU A 389 24.06 -29.39 2.88
N PHE A 390 23.15 -28.64 3.53
CA PHE A 390 23.08 -27.19 3.37
C PHE A 390 23.76 -26.40 4.50
N GLY A 391 24.22 -27.05 5.58
CA GLY A 391 24.81 -26.40 6.75
C GLY A 391 23.96 -25.23 7.27
N ASP A 392 24.60 -24.10 7.59
CA ASP A 392 23.91 -22.91 8.13
C ASP A 392 22.94 -22.21 7.17
N ARG A 393 22.88 -22.66 5.90
CA ARG A 393 21.97 -22.11 4.89
C ARG A 393 20.55 -22.65 5.03
N LEU A 394 20.35 -23.82 5.64
CA LEU A 394 19.03 -24.31 6.02
C LEU A 394 19.02 -24.54 7.53
N GLN A 395 18.21 -23.76 8.24
CA GLN A 395 18.01 -23.97 9.68
C GLN A 395 16.52 -24.13 9.94
N LEU A 396 16.16 -25.19 10.67
CA LEU A 396 14.82 -25.42 11.19
C LEU A 396 14.88 -25.33 12.71
N ARG A 397 14.10 -24.41 13.28
CA ARG A 397 13.83 -24.34 14.72
C ARG A 397 12.35 -24.52 14.96
N LEU A 398 12.03 -25.15 16.07
CA LEU A 398 10.67 -25.39 16.49
C LEU A 398 10.35 -24.58 17.73
N LEU A 399 9.13 -24.06 17.72
CA LEU A 399 8.57 -23.29 18.81
C LEU A 399 7.26 -23.95 19.22
N GLU A 400 7.23 -24.45 20.45
CA GLU A 400 6.00 -24.81 21.13
C GLU A 400 5.36 -23.55 21.70
N GLY A 401 4.03 -23.53 21.88
CA GLY A 401 3.40 -22.41 22.57
C GLY A 401 3.58 -22.47 24.08
N LEU A 402 2.95 -21.49 24.75
CA LEU A 402 2.91 -21.44 26.21
C LEU A 402 1.78 -22.30 26.76
N GLU A 403 1.97 -22.77 27.99
CA GLU A 403 1.09 -23.72 28.66
C GLU A 403 0.79 -24.96 27.80
N ARG A 404 -0.19 -25.77 28.20
CA ARG A 404 -0.53 -27.02 27.50
C ARG A 404 -1.17 -26.82 26.11
N ASN A 405 -1.67 -25.63 25.80
CA ASN A 405 -2.54 -25.39 24.65
C ASN A 405 -1.99 -24.37 23.65
N GLY A 406 -0.81 -23.80 23.92
CA GLY A 406 -0.17 -22.86 23.01
C GLY A 406 0.41 -23.56 21.78
N ILE A 407 0.54 -22.80 20.69
CA ILE A 407 1.19 -23.22 19.45
C ILE A 407 1.89 -22.02 18.79
N ASN A 408 2.87 -22.26 17.92
CA ASN A 408 3.33 -21.25 16.97
C ASN A 408 2.36 -21.20 15.79
N HIS A 409 1.45 -20.23 15.79
CA HIS A 409 0.39 -20.13 14.81
C HIS A 409 0.64 -19.01 13.78
N ASN A 410 1.85 -18.48 13.73
CA ASN A 410 2.27 -17.48 12.75
C ASN A 410 2.24 -18.02 11.31
N LYS A 411 2.06 -17.09 10.36
CA LYS A 411 1.91 -17.33 8.92
C LYS A 411 2.53 -16.17 8.14
N PHE A 412 3.80 -15.91 8.41
CA PHE A 412 4.50 -14.81 7.80
C PHE A 412 5.88 -15.21 7.28
N ARG A 413 6.33 -14.46 6.28
CA ARG A 413 7.59 -14.69 5.61
C ARG A 413 8.26 -13.37 5.27
N ILE A 414 9.57 -13.31 5.43
CA ILE A 414 10.37 -12.15 5.05
C ILE A 414 11.39 -12.61 4.01
N TRP A 415 11.28 -12.09 2.79
CA TRP A 415 12.25 -12.31 1.74
C TRP A 415 13.25 -11.17 1.68
N ARG A 416 14.52 -11.51 1.56
CA ARG A 416 15.58 -10.59 1.12
C ARG A 416 15.78 -10.79 -0.37
N MET A 417 15.44 -9.78 -1.15
CA MET A 417 15.43 -9.83 -2.61
C MET A 417 16.85 -9.81 -3.18
N ARG A 418 17.10 -10.55 -4.26
CA ARG A 418 18.39 -10.53 -4.96
C ARG A 418 18.71 -9.13 -5.49
N ALA A 419 19.99 -8.77 -5.46
CA ALA A 419 20.49 -7.49 -5.98
C ALA A 419 20.06 -7.19 -7.44
N SER A 420 19.95 -8.22 -8.29
CA SER A 420 19.51 -8.08 -9.68
C SER A 420 18.08 -7.58 -9.85
N ILE A 421 17.23 -7.74 -8.82
CA ILE A 421 15.83 -7.30 -8.80
C ILE A 421 15.63 -6.15 -7.82
N ALA A 422 16.49 -6.04 -6.80
CA ALA A 422 16.35 -5.14 -5.66
C ALA A 422 16.59 -3.64 -5.92
N SER A 423 16.55 -3.17 -7.17
CA SER A 423 16.76 -1.75 -7.49
C SER A 423 15.80 -0.79 -6.77
N ARG A 424 14.65 -1.29 -6.29
CA ARG A 424 13.66 -0.53 -5.52
C ARG A 424 13.13 -1.24 -4.27
N ILE A 425 13.19 -2.56 -4.21
CA ILE A 425 12.63 -3.38 -3.13
C ILE A 425 13.69 -4.37 -2.69
N THR A 426 14.31 -4.14 -1.55
CA THR A 426 15.35 -5.03 -1.00
C THR A 426 14.78 -6.13 -0.12
N ARG A 427 13.60 -5.90 0.47
CA ARG A 427 12.91 -6.86 1.32
C ARG A 427 11.41 -6.82 1.08
N LEU A 428 10.77 -7.98 1.24
CA LEU A 428 9.32 -8.15 1.19
C LEU A 428 8.86 -8.93 2.41
N LEU A 429 7.73 -8.53 2.97
CA LEU A 429 7.03 -9.23 4.04
C LEU A 429 5.73 -9.80 3.47
N GLN A 430 5.46 -11.08 3.69
CA GLN A 430 4.12 -11.67 3.60
C GLN A 430 3.59 -11.95 4.99
N PHE A 431 2.31 -11.66 5.24
CA PHE A 431 1.57 -12.08 6.44
C PHE A 431 0.10 -12.33 6.08
N GLY A 432 -0.69 -12.88 7.01
CA GLY A 432 -2.13 -13.10 6.80
C GLY A 432 -2.64 -14.34 7.53
N SER A 433 -3.78 -14.85 7.06
CA SER A 433 -4.44 -16.03 7.62
C SER A 433 -4.09 -17.36 6.93
N PHE A 434 -3.35 -17.32 5.81
CA PHE A 434 -3.03 -18.47 4.97
C PHE A 434 -2.05 -19.47 5.62
N ASN A 435 -2.50 -20.70 5.92
CA ASN A 435 -1.54 -21.78 6.23
C ASN A 435 -0.84 -22.23 4.94
N TYR A 436 0.41 -22.64 5.02
CA TYR A 436 1.16 -23.10 3.86
C TYR A 436 0.81 -24.56 3.51
N THR A 437 -0.47 -24.83 3.27
CA THR A 437 -1.00 -26.16 2.96
C THR A 437 -1.79 -26.20 1.66
N TRP A 438 -1.81 -27.36 1.00
CA TRP A 438 -2.67 -27.58 -0.16
C TRP A 438 -4.16 -27.35 0.16
N LYS A 439 -4.59 -27.68 1.39
CA LYS A 439 -5.99 -27.49 1.81
C LYS A 439 -6.36 -26.02 1.89
N SER A 440 -5.51 -25.22 2.53
CA SER A 440 -5.61 -23.77 2.53
C SER A 440 -5.77 -23.21 1.12
N GLN A 441 -4.93 -23.67 0.20
CA GLN A 441 -4.95 -23.25 -1.20
C GLN A 441 -6.23 -23.62 -1.95
N LYS A 442 -6.84 -24.76 -1.67
CA LYS A 442 -7.95 -25.28 -2.51
C LYS A 442 -9.32 -25.19 -1.85
N HIS A 443 -9.39 -25.21 -0.53
CA HIS A 443 -10.61 -25.44 0.23
C HIS A 443 -10.88 -24.38 1.29
N HIS A 444 -9.99 -23.39 1.49
CA HIS A 444 -10.22 -22.36 2.48
C HIS A 444 -10.41 -20.99 1.84
N TRP A 445 -11.27 -20.17 2.45
CA TRP A 445 -11.19 -18.73 2.30
C TRP A 445 -10.09 -18.21 3.24
N GLU A 446 -9.01 -17.69 2.68
CA GLU A 446 -7.87 -17.14 3.43
C GLU A 446 -7.33 -15.90 2.73
N ASP A 447 -6.33 -15.27 3.34
CA ASP A 447 -5.64 -14.11 2.82
C ASP A 447 -4.12 -14.26 3.01
N ALA A 448 -3.39 -13.67 2.06
CA ALA A 448 -1.97 -13.41 2.16
C ALA A 448 -1.71 -12.01 1.61
N LEU A 449 -1.18 -11.13 2.45
CA LEU A 449 -0.79 -9.77 2.09
C LEU A 449 0.71 -9.71 1.89
N ILE A 450 1.16 -8.90 0.92
CA ILE A 450 2.56 -8.61 0.70
C ILE A 450 2.81 -7.12 0.87
N GLN A 451 3.81 -6.77 1.67
CA GLN A 451 4.21 -5.40 1.99
C GLN A 451 5.72 -5.23 1.81
N ALA A 452 6.13 -4.04 1.35
CA ALA A 452 7.54 -3.66 1.15
C ALA A 452 7.98 -2.49 2.05
N GLU A 453 7.05 -1.94 2.83
CA GLU A 453 7.32 -0.80 3.70
C GLU A 453 8.33 -1.18 4.82
N PRO A 454 9.46 -0.46 4.93
CA PRO A 454 10.54 -0.84 5.84
C PRO A 454 10.11 -1.05 7.29
N ALA A 455 9.27 -0.17 7.85
CA ALA A 455 8.84 -0.27 9.25
C ALA A 455 8.12 -1.61 9.55
N TRP A 456 7.25 -2.06 8.65
CA TRP A 456 6.59 -3.37 8.78
C TRP A 456 7.58 -4.51 8.70
N VAL A 457 8.47 -4.47 7.70
CA VAL A 457 9.48 -5.52 7.50
C VAL A 457 10.41 -5.61 8.71
N ASP A 458 10.89 -4.47 9.22
CA ASP A 458 11.82 -4.39 10.34
C ASP A 458 11.19 -4.89 11.65
N LEU A 459 9.91 -4.57 11.89
CA LEU A 459 9.20 -5.07 13.06
C LEU A 459 8.97 -6.58 13.00
N TYR A 460 8.50 -7.11 11.86
CA TYR A 460 8.33 -8.55 11.70
C TYR A 460 9.68 -9.30 11.72
N GLU A 461 10.75 -8.70 11.20
CA GLU A 461 12.10 -9.25 11.28
C GLU A 461 12.58 -9.32 12.73
N SER A 462 12.36 -8.26 13.50
CA SER A 462 12.67 -8.24 14.94
C SER A 462 11.88 -9.29 15.70
N TYR A 463 10.58 -9.45 15.38
CA TYR A 463 9.72 -10.47 15.99
C TYR A 463 10.15 -11.89 15.63
N PHE A 464 10.53 -12.13 14.37
CA PHE A 464 11.10 -13.40 13.95
C PHE A 464 12.36 -13.73 14.75
N ASP A 465 13.30 -12.78 14.84
CA ASP A 465 14.56 -12.99 15.56
C ASP A 465 14.31 -13.23 17.06
N TRP A 466 13.30 -12.57 17.65
CA TRP A 466 12.85 -12.85 19.02
C TRP A 466 12.34 -14.27 19.22
N MET A 467 11.46 -14.75 18.34
CA MET A 467 10.98 -16.13 18.40
C MET A 467 12.11 -17.12 18.12
N TRP A 468 13.01 -16.78 17.20
CA TRP A 468 14.16 -17.60 16.84
C TRP A 468 15.08 -17.87 18.03
N ASP A 469 15.31 -16.85 18.86
CA ASP A 469 16.17 -16.93 20.06
C ASP A 469 15.61 -17.91 21.11
N ILE A 470 14.30 -17.99 21.26
CA ILE A 470 13.63 -18.86 22.25
C ILE A 470 13.23 -20.23 21.67
N ALA A 471 13.29 -20.39 20.35
CA ALA A 471 12.99 -21.63 19.66
C ALA A 471 14.17 -22.62 19.71
N ARG A 472 13.85 -23.92 19.64
CA ARG A 472 14.82 -25.01 19.78
C ARG A 472 15.21 -25.54 18.39
N PRO A 473 16.52 -25.71 18.09
CA PRO A 473 16.95 -26.38 16.86
C PRO A 473 16.31 -27.74 16.70
N TYR A 474 15.81 -28.04 15.50
CA TYR A 474 15.26 -29.35 15.18
C TYR A 474 16.32 -30.44 15.38
N ARG A 475 15.90 -31.55 15.98
CA ARG A 475 16.62 -32.83 16.01
C ARG A 475 15.62 -33.95 16.24
N ASP A 476 15.83 -35.12 15.63
CA ASP A 476 14.92 -36.24 15.82
C ASP A 476 14.74 -36.58 17.31
N GLY A 477 13.48 -36.82 17.72
CA GLY A 477 13.14 -37.11 19.11
C GLY A 477 13.28 -35.92 20.08
N LEU A 478 13.32 -34.68 19.59
CA LEU A 478 13.22 -33.48 20.43
C LEU A 478 11.89 -33.56 21.22
N PRO A 479 11.89 -33.57 22.57
CA PRO A 479 10.65 -33.59 23.34
C PRO A 479 9.96 -32.23 23.32
N PRO A 480 8.64 -32.13 23.55
CA PRO A 480 7.97 -30.85 23.72
C PRO A 480 8.53 -30.14 24.97
N GLU A 481 8.81 -28.84 24.84
CA GLU A 481 9.27 -27.98 25.91
C GLU A 481 8.80 -26.55 25.67
N GLU A 482 8.09 -25.98 26.65
CA GLU A 482 7.63 -24.61 26.64
C GLU A 482 8.81 -23.62 26.56
N PRO A 483 8.76 -22.60 25.68
CA PRO A 483 9.86 -21.66 25.51
C PRO A 483 10.03 -20.75 26.74
N VAL A 484 11.28 -20.52 27.14
CA VAL A 484 11.61 -19.55 28.19
C VAL A 484 11.70 -18.15 27.61
N ILE A 485 10.68 -17.32 27.85
CA ILE A 485 10.67 -15.92 27.42
C ILE A 485 11.56 -15.08 28.34
N THR A 486 12.75 -14.74 27.86
CA THR A 486 13.77 -13.98 28.62
C THR A 486 13.79 -12.48 28.31
N ARG A 487 13.20 -12.07 27.19
CA ARG A 487 13.16 -10.67 26.74
C ARG A 487 11.76 -10.29 26.25
N PRO A 488 11.35 -9.02 26.38
CA PRO A 488 10.03 -8.57 25.91
C PRO A 488 9.85 -8.80 24.42
N ILE A 489 8.60 -9.05 24.01
CA ILE A 489 8.23 -9.13 22.58
C ILE A 489 8.53 -7.78 21.91
N PRO A 490 9.19 -7.78 20.74
CA PRO A 490 9.43 -6.57 19.97
C PRO A 490 8.13 -5.81 19.70
N ARG A 491 8.20 -4.49 19.89
CA ARG A 491 7.13 -3.55 19.61
C ARG A 491 7.74 -2.39 18.86
N ASP A 492 7.02 -1.92 17.85
CA ASP A 492 7.38 -0.70 17.16
C ASP A 492 6.53 0.45 17.70
N VAL A 493 7.19 1.45 18.27
CA VAL A 493 6.55 2.68 18.78
C VAL A 493 6.34 3.72 17.67
N ASP A 494 6.97 3.52 16.52
CA ASP A 494 6.93 4.38 15.34
C ASP A 494 5.93 3.87 14.30
N LEU A 495 5.74 2.55 14.18
CA LEU A 495 4.67 1.96 13.39
C LEU A 495 3.32 2.12 14.12
N ILE A 496 2.75 3.31 13.99
CA ILE A 496 1.51 3.72 14.63
C ILE A 496 0.47 4.05 13.58
N GLN A 497 -0.72 3.48 13.74
CA GLN A 497 -1.91 3.90 13.04
C GLN A 497 -2.69 4.90 13.91
N THR A 498 -3.51 5.73 13.29
CA THR A 498 -4.47 6.59 13.99
C THR A 498 -5.88 6.07 13.75
N PHE A 499 -6.72 6.00 14.77
CA PHE A 499 -8.13 5.65 14.63
C PHE A 499 -8.97 6.57 15.51
N TYR A 500 -9.74 7.47 14.88
CA TYR A 500 -10.41 8.59 15.58
C TYR A 500 -9.48 9.37 16.52
N GLY A 501 -8.30 9.76 16.02
CA GLY A 501 -7.29 10.50 16.78
C GLY A 501 -6.55 9.67 17.85
N ASN A 502 -6.94 8.41 18.09
CA ASN A 502 -6.22 7.54 19.01
C ASN A 502 -5.05 6.88 18.28
N ARG A 503 -3.86 6.91 18.90
CA ARG A 503 -2.70 6.14 18.43
C ARG A 503 -2.90 4.68 18.78
N ILE A 504 -2.78 3.81 17.79
CA ILE A 504 -2.82 2.36 17.94
C ILE A 504 -1.57 1.76 17.28
N PRO A 505 -1.01 0.66 17.79
CA PRO A 505 0.11 0.01 17.12
C PRO A 505 -0.33 -0.50 15.74
N GLY A 506 0.58 -0.47 14.76
CA GLY A 506 0.33 -1.07 13.44
C GLY A 506 0.36 -2.58 13.46
N VAL A 507 0.97 -3.21 14.47
CA VAL A 507 0.96 -4.67 14.67
C VAL A 507 0.82 -4.99 16.14
N THR A 508 0.07 -6.05 16.46
CA THR A 508 0.12 -6.73 17.75
C THR A 508 0.61 -8.16 17.57
N PHE A 509 1.39 -8.63 18.54
CA PHE A 509 1.89 -9.99 18.63
C PHE A 509 1.37 -10.63 19.91
N SER A 510 1.20 -11.96 19.89
CA SER A 510 0.95 -12.77 21.08
C SER A 510 2.07 -13.81 21.22
N PRO A 511 2.31 -14.40 22.41
CA PRO A 511 1.57 -14.20 23.67
C PRO A 511 1.79 -12.82 24.28
N ALA A 512 0.72 -12.09 24.64
CA ALA A 512 0.89 -10.78 25.26
C ALA A 512 1.49 -10.92 26.68
N PRO A 513 2.58 -10.20 27.04
CA PRO A 513 3.09 -10.21 28.39
C PRO A 513 2.04 -9.72 29.39
N GLU A 514 2.13 -10.19 30.63
CA GLU A 514 1.23 -9.74 31.69
C GLU A 514 1.26 -8.20 31.82
N GLY A 515 0.07 -7.60 31.93
CA GLY A 515 -0.08 -6.14 32.02
C GLY A 515 0.08 -5.38 30.70
N GLN A 516 0.19 -6.08 29.56
CA GLN A 516 0.22 -5.46 28.25
C GLN A 516 -0.99 -5.86 27.40
N ASP A 517 -1.56 -4.90 26.67
CA ASP A 517 -2.64 -5.18 25.74
C ASP A 517 -2.12 -6.08 24.61
N GLY A 518 -2.73 -7.25 24.46
CA GLY A 518 -2.57 -8.13 23.30
C GLY A 518 -3.51 -7.74 22.17
N THR A 519 -3.59 -8.60 21.15
CA THR A 519 -4.53 -8.42 20.03
C THR A 519 -5.98 -8.31 20.53
N LEU A 520 -6.38 -9.18 21.46
CA LEU A 520 -7.75 -9.22 21.94
C LEU A 520 -8.11 -7.96 22.73
N GLU A 521 -7.25 -7.51 23.65
CA GLU A 521 -7.44 -6.29 24.43
C GLU A 521 -7.53 -5.07 23.51
N LEU A 522 -6.68 -5.01 22.47
CA LEU A 522 -6.75 -3.95 21.48
C LEU A 522 -8.06 -4.01 20.66
N TRP A 523 -8.54 -5.18 20.26
CA TRP A 523 -9.82 -5.31 19.57
C TRP A 523 -10.99 -4.84 20.43
N ILE A 524 -10.98 -5.16 21.73
CA ILE A 524 -11.97 -4.66 22.71
C ILE A 524 -11.95 -3.13 22.77
N LYS A 525 -10.76 -2.53 22.86
CA LYS A 525 -10.59 -1.07 22.86
C LYS A 525 -11.08 -0.45 21.55
N LEU A 526 -10.74 -1.05 20.42
CA LEU A 526 -11.13 -0.57 19.10
C LEU A 526 -12.64 -0.62 18.86
N LEU A 527 -13.33 -1.67 19.35
CA LEU A 527 -14.80 -1.71 19.38
C LEU A 527 -15.38 -0.58 20.25
N GLY A 528 -14.68 -0.15 21.29
CA GLY A 528 -15.05 1.04 22.09
C GLY A 528 -14.91 2.37 21.33
N LEU A 529 -13.99 2.45 20.36
CA LEU A 529 -13.71 3.66 19.59
C LEU A 529 -14.53 3.76 18.30
N ALA A 530 -14.84 2.64 17.66
CA ALA A 530 -15.61 2.59 16.43
C ALA A 530 -17.02 3.19 16.60
N ARG A 531 -17.52 3.82 15.54
CA ARG A 531 -18.70 4.69 15.60
C ARG A 531 -19.89 4.20 14.76
N GLN A 532 -19.65 3.47 13.67
CA GLN A 532 -20.68 3.19 12.67
C GLN A 532 -20.86 1.70 12.44
N ARG A 533 -19.77 0.97 12.17
CA ARG A 533 -19.86 -0.41 11.70
C ARG A 533 -18.67 -1.23 12.13
N ALA A 534 -18.91 -2.46 12.57
CA ALA A 534 -17.88 -3.47 12.76
C ALA A 534 -18.25 -4.74 12.00
N ARG A 535 -17.25 -5.36 11.37
CA ARG A 535 -17.37 -6.68 10.77
C ARG A 535 -16.28 -7.60 11.31
N LEU A 536 -16.69 -8.68 11.94
CA LEU A 536 -15.82 -9.76 12.36
C LEU A 536 -15.96 -10.92 11.37
N THR A 537 -14.89 -11.28 10.68
CA THR A 537 -14.84 -12.47 9.82
C THR A 537 -13.77 -13.41 10.36
N ILE A 538 -14.17 -14.53 10.95
CA ILE A 538 -13.30 -15.29 11.86
C ILE A 538 -13.46 -16.79 11.68
N PHE A 539 -12.35 -17.52 11.68
CA PHE A 539 -12.35 -18.97 11.70
C PHE A 539 -12.89 -19.50 13.02
N ALA A 540 -12.15 -19.27 14.11
CA ALA A 540 -12.51 -19.74 15.44
C ALA A 540 -12.98 -18.57 16.31
N PHE A 541 -14.28 -18.55 16.62
CA PHE A 541 -14.90 -17.54 17.47
C PHE A 541 -15.16 -18.10 18.88
N TYR A 542 -14.12 -18.11 19.71
CA TYR A 542 -14.22 -18.49 21.13
C TYR A 542 -14.06 -17.25 22.02
N PRO A 543 -14.94 -16.23 21.88
CA PRO A 543 -14.73 -14.95 22.51
C PRO A 543 -14.83 -15.09 24.02
N PRO A 544 -13.89 -14.51 24.78
CA PRO A 544 -14.07 -14.44 26.21
C PRO A 544 -15.15 -13.42 26.59
N PRO A 545 -15.67 -13.49 27.83
CA PRO A 545 -16.76 -12.63 28.28
C PRO A 545 -16.52 -11.14 28.02
N GLU A 546 -15.31 -10.65 28.28
CA GLU A 546 -14.91 -9.26 28.06
C GLU A 546 -15.08 -8.78 26.60
N PHE A 547 -14.78 -9.64 25.62
CA PHE A 547 -15.01 -9.34 24.20
C PHE A 547 -16.50 -9.27 23.88
N VAL A 548 -17.28 -10.24 24.37
CA VAL A 548 -18.73 -10.27 24.18
C VAL A 548 -19.38 -9.02 24.78
N GLN A 549 -18.93 -8.58 25.96
CA GLN A 549 -19.45 -7.36 26.60
C GLN A 549 -19.11 -6.10 25.80
N ALA A 550 -17.90 -6.00 25.25
CA ALA A 550 -17.52 -4.88 24.38
C ALA A 550 -18.36 -4.84 23.10
N ALA A 551 -18.60 -6.00 22.49
CA ALA A 551 -19.46 -6.13 21.32
C ALA A 551 -20.92 -5.75 21.61
N LEU A 552 -21.48 -6.15 22.77
CA LEU A 552 -22.83 -5.73 23.19
C LEU A 552 -22.96 -4.21 23.31
N LYS A 553 -22.00 -3.56 23.98
CA LYS A 553 -21.95 -2.09 24.09
C LYS A 553 -21.78 -1.40 22.73
N PHE A 554 -21.12 -2.05 21.78
CA PHE A 554 -20.98 -1.54 20.42
C PHE A 554 -22.33 -1.60 19.67
N ILE A 555 -23.06 -2.72 19.78
CA ILE A 555 -24.36 -2.91 19.11
C ILE A 555 -25.40 -1.87 19.56
N GLU A 556 -25.33 -1.38 20.81
CA GLU A 556 -26.21 -0.32 21.31
C GLU A 556 -26.16 0.98 20.49
N ARG A 557 -25.09 1.21 19.70
CA ARG A 557 -24.87 2.46 18.95
C ARG A 557 -24.48 2.28 17.49
N ALA A 558 -24.18 1.06 17.04
CA ALA A 558 -23.57 0.81 15.74
C ALA A 558 -23.84 -0.61 15.22
N ASP A 559 -23.58 -0.84 13.93
CA ASP A 559 -23.90 -2.10 13.26
C ASP A 559 -22.78 -3.12 13.42
N LEU A 560 -23.06 -4.25 14.09
CA LEU A 560 -22.14 -5.41 14.13
C LEU A 560 -22.59 -6.50 13.15
N SER A 561 -21.66 -6.93 12.30
CA SER A 561 -21.79 -8.12 11.46
C SER A 561 -20.73 -9.16 11.82
N ILE A 562 -21.14 -10.42 11.94
CA ILE A 562 -20.26 -11.54 12.25
C ILE A 562 -20.41 -12.60 11.15
N LEU A 563 -19.31 -12.97 10.53
CA LEU A 563 -19.21 -14.12 9.64
C LEU A 563 -18.23 -15.11 10.27
N SER A 564 -18.70 -16.31 10.61
CA SER A 564 -17.90 -17.34 11.28
C SER A 564 -17.82 -18.60 10.44
N ASP A 565 -16.78 -19.40 10.63
CA ASP A 565 -16.67 -20.71 9.98
C ASP A 565 -17.78 -21.65 10.43
N TYR A 566 -18.43 -22.33 9.49
CA TYR A 566 -19.49 -23.27 9.80
C TYR A 566 -19.02 -24.36 10.77
N GLY A 567 -17.90 -25.03 10.49
CA GLY A 567 -17.38 -26.12 11.32
C GLY A 567 -17.03 -25.67 12.74
N GLN A 568 -16.43 -24.49 12.89
CA GLN A 568 -16.07 -23.94 14.21
C GLN A 568 -17.26 -23.36 14.99
N SER A 569 -18.33 -22.98 14.28
CA SER A 569 -19.49 -22.32 14.90
C SER A 569 -20.39 -23.25 15.69
N HIS A 570 -20.21 -24.58 15.60
CA HIS A 570 -21.00 -25.57 16.34
C HIS A 570 -20.48 -25.82 17.76
N ASN A 571 -19.39 -25.18 18.16
CA ASN A 571 -18.86 -25.30 19.50
C ASN A 571 -19.77 -24.54 20.51
N PRO A 572 -20.11 -25.12 21.68
CA PRO A 572 -21.09 -24.50 22.60
C PRO A 572 -20.75 -23.06 23.03
N PRO A 573 -19.51 -22.74 23.48
CA PRO A 573 -19.07 -21.36 23.68
C PRO A 573 -19.33 -20.41 22.51
N THR A 574 -19.04 -20.84 21.27
CA THR A 574 -19.28 -20.05 20.07
C THR A 574 -20.77 -19.78 19.86
N LEU A 575 -21.59 -20.83 19.94
CA LEU A 575 -23.04 -20.73 19.80
C LEU A 575 -23.65 -19.81 20.86
N ALA A 576 -23.24 -19.95 22.11
CA ALA A 576 -23.71 -19.12 23.21
C ALA A 576 -23.39 -17.63 22.96
N ALA A 577 -22.17 -17.33 22.50
CA ALA A 577 -21.78 -15.97 22.15
C ALA A 577 -22.57 -15.43 20.95
N LEU A 578 -22.68 -16.19 19.85
CA LEU A 578 -23.42 -15.78 18.66
C LEU A 578 -24.91 -15.55 18.95
N ARG A 579 -25.54 -16.40 19.77
CA ARG A 579 -26.93 -16.23 20.24
C ARG A 579 -27.09 -14.93 21.01
N LYS A 580 -26.20 -14.69 22.00
CA LYS A 580 -26.25 -13.49 22.83
C LYS A 580 -26.12 -12.22 21.99
N LEU A 581 -25.18 -12.20 21.04
CA LEU A 581 -24.96 -11.07 20.14
C LEU A 581 -26.10 -10.90 19.13
N LYS A 582 -26.63 -11.99 18.55
CA LYS A 582 -27.80 -11.94 17.65
C LYS A 582 -29.03 -11.38 18.36
N LYS A 583 -29.31 -11.82 19.59
CA LYS A 583 -30.41 -11.30 20.42
C LYS A 583 -30.27 -9.81 20.70
N ALA A 584 -29.04 -9.30 20.78
CA ALA A 584 -28.77 -7.87 20.98
C ALA A 584 -28.86 -7.03 19.70
N GLY A 585 -28.96 -7.65 18.52
CA GLY A 585 -29.08 -6.95 17.23
C GLY A 585 -27.92 -7.18 16.26
N ALA A 586 -26.91 -7.98 16.61
CA ALA A 586 -25.85 -8.33 15.66
C ALA A 586 -26.40 -9.18 14.51
N ARG A 587 -25.93 -8.91 13.29
CA ARG A 587 -26.18 -9.78 12.14
C ARG A 587 -25.11 -10.88 12.14
N SER A 588 -25.53 -12.13 12.27
CA SER A 588 -24.63 -13.28 12.32
C SER A 588 -24.89 -14.22 11.15
N ARG A 589 -23.82 -14.61 10.46
CA ARG A 589 -23.82 -15.61 9.40
C ARG A 589 -22.70 -16.61 9.60
N VAL A 590 -22.87 -17.79 9.01
CA VAL A 590 -21.85 -18.82 8.91
C VAL A 590 -21.62 -19.18 7.45
N ILE A 591 -20.41 -19.61 7.13
CA ILE A 591 -20.04 -20.09 5.80
C ILE A 591 -18.95 -21.16 5.94
N SER A 592 -18.87 -22.10 5.00
CA SER A 592 -17.72 -22.99 4.87
C SER A 592 -16.74 -22.44 3.81
N GLY A 593 -15.95 -23.30 3.19
CA GLY A 593 -15.01 -22.96 2.13
C GLY A 593 -15.62 -22.72 0.73
N PRO A 594 -14.79 -22.33 -0.26
CA PRO A 594 -15.20 -21.87 -1.57
C PRO A 594 -15.85 -22.93 -2.47
N ASN A 595 -15.63 -24.23 -2.23
CA ASN A 595 -16.20 -25.29 -3.07
C ASN A 595 -17.34 -26.05 -2.40
N GLU A 596 -17.95 -25.44 -1.39
CA GLU A 596 -19.14 -25.99 -0.76
C GLU A 596 -20.24 -26.22 -1.81
N THR A 597 -20.71 -27.47 -1.93
CA THR A 597 -21.93 -27.75 -2.69
C THR A 597 -23.12 -27.25 -1.88
N PRO A 598 -24.07 -26.51 -2.49
CA PRO A 598 -25.26 -26.04 -1.81
C PRO A 598 -25.92 -27.19 -1.06
N TRP A 599 -26.32 -26.93 0.18
CA TRP A 599 -26.97 -27.88 1.08
C TRP A 599 -28.13 -28.60 0.36
N LYS A 600 -27.87 -29.80 -0.15
CA LYS A 600 -28.89 -30.69 -0.69
C LYS A 600 -29.02 -31.86 0.26
N ASN A 601 -30.17 -31.95 0.92
CA ASN A 601 -30.62 -33.13 1.66
C ASN A 601 -29.85 -33.46 2.96
N GLY A 602 -29.38 -32.47 3.71
CA GLY A 602 -28.82 -32.72 5.05
C GLY A 602 -27.46 -33.42 5.06
N GLN A 603 -26.74 -33.48 3.94
CA GLN A 603 -25.36 -33.96 3.94
C GLN A 603 -24.46 -33.03 4.76
N GLU A 604 -23.61 -33.62 5.61
CA GLU A 604 -22.63 -32.88 6.40
C GLU A 604 -21.72 -32.05 5.47
N HIS A 605 -21.48 -30.80 5.85
CA HIS A 605 -20.48 -29.98 5.18
C HIS A 605 -19.15 -30.72 5.21
N SER A 606 -18.47 -30.79 4.05
CA SER A 606 -17.12 -31.34 4.02
C SER A 606 -16.28 -30.57 5.03
N ARG A 607 -15.82 -31.24 6.09
CA ARG A 607 -14.92 -30.66 7.11
C ARG A 607 -13.59 -30.15 6.54
N ARG A 608 -13.40 -30.21 5.22
CA ARG A 608 -12.24 -29.68 4.49
C ARG A 608 -12.47 -28.26 4.00
N GLU A 609 -13.73 -27.85 3.77
CA GLU A 609 -14.08 -26.52 3.29
C GLU A 609 -14.22 -25.57 4.49
N MET A 610 -13.40 -24.52 4.58
CA MET A 610 -13.38 -23.63 5.76
C MET A 610 -13.37 -22.13 5.39
N LEU A 611 -14.01 -21.31 6.22
CA LEU A 611 -13.69 -19.88 6.32
C LEU A 611 -12.52 -19.73 7.28
N HIS A 612 -11.30 -19.50 6.79
CA HIS A 612 -10.13 -19.43 7.65
C HIS A 612 -9.59 -18.00 7.88
N HIS A 613 -10.34 -16.99 7.44
CA HIS A 613 -10.11 -15.55 7.72
C HIS A 613 -10.06 -15.24 9.21
N LYS A 614 -9.30 -14.21 9.58
CA LYS A 614 -9.15 -13.74 10.96
C LYS A 614 -9.06 -12.22 10.98
N THR A 615 -10.20 -11.59 10.69
CA THR A 615 -10.25 -10.16 10.43
C THR A 615 -11.30 -9.45 11.27
N LEU A 616 -10.95 -8.26 11.73
CA LEU A 616 -11.86 -7.29 12.32
C LEU A 616 -11.79 -6.00 11.50
N GLY A 617 -12.84 -5.72 10.75
CA GLY A 617 -13.03 -4.46 10.04
C GLY A 617 -13.86 -3.49 10.85
N LEU A 618 -13.44 -2.23 10.93
CA LEU A 618 -14.09 -1.17 11.71
C LEU A 618 -14.30 0.06 10.85
N ASP A 619 -15.49 0.64 10.97
CA ASP A 619 -16.00 1.79 10.21
C ASP A 619 -15.70 1.70 8.71
N LEU A 620 -15.95 0.50 8.19
CA LEU A 620 -15.84 0.15 6.78
C LEU A 620 -16.71 1.07 5.93
N GLY A 621 -16.14 1.58 4.82
CA GLY A 621 -16.78 2.57 3.95
C GLY A 621 -16.57 4.02 4.39
N THR A 622 -15.72 4.28 5.39
CA THR A 622 -15.35 5.64 5.83
C THR A 622 -13.86 5.90 5.64
N ASN A 623 -13.45 7.17 5.73
CA ASN A 623 -12.03 7.56 5.74
C ASN A 623 -11.28 7.06 7.00
N GLU A 624 -12.01 6.62 8.03
CA GLU A 624 -11.45 6.04 9.24
C GLU A 624 -11.38 4.51 9.19
N ALA A 625 -11.72 3.89 8.06
CA ALA A 625 -11.72 2.44 7.92
C ALA A 625 -10.38 1.84 8.39
N LEU A 626 -10.50 0.85 9.28
CA LEU A 626 -9.39 0.11 9.86
C LEU A 626 -9.69 -1.37 9.73
N ILE A 627 -8.70 -2.15 9.27
CA ILE A 627 -8.81 -3.60 9.22
C ILE A 627 -7.66 -4.22 10.00
N ALA A 628 -8.00 -4.99 11.02
CA ALA A 628 -7.10 -5.92 11.68
C ALA A 628 -7.10 -7.25 10.92
N ILE A 629 -5.93 -7.79 10.60
CA ILE A 629 -5.75 -9.01 9.80
C ILE A 629 -4.48 -9.75 10.20
N GLY A 630 -4.52 -11.07 10.24
CA GLY A 630 -3.34 -11.87 10.58
C GLY A 630 -3.71 -13.30 10.96
N SER A 631 -3.00 -13.84 11.94
CA SER A 631 -3.13 -15.24 12.35
C SER A 631 -3.95 -15.46 13.62
N THR A 632 -4.26 -14.40 14.39
CA THR A 632 -4.93 -14.47 15.69
C THR A 632 -6.45 -14.74 15.58
N ASN A 633 -6.92 -15.80 16.22
CA ASN A 633 -8.35 -16.04 16.43
C ASN A 633 -8.90 -15.23 17.63
N VAL A 634 -10.23 -15.04 17.72
CA VAL A 634 -10.85 -14.44 18.91
C VAL A 634 -10.95 -15.51 20.01
N SER A 635 -9.85 -15.72 20.75
CA SER A 635 -9.82 -16.60 21.92
C SER A 635 -8.75 -16.19 22.92
N ARG A 636 -8.93 -16.56 24.21
CA ARG A 636 -7.88 -16.35 25.23
C ARG A 636 -6.61 -17.12 24.91
N ASN A 637 -6.75 -18.35 24.40
CA ASN A 637 -5.61 -19.19 24.07
C ASN A 637 -4.75 -18.55 22.97
N ALA A 638 -5.39 -18.08 21.89
CA ALA A 638 -4.67 -17.40 20.81
C ALA A 638 -3.94 -16.15 21.32
N ASN A 639 -4.55 -15.40 22.25
CA ASN A 639 -3.98 -14.16 22.78
C ASN A 639 -2.87 -14.37 23.83
N ARG A 640 -2.97 -15.42 24.66
CA ARG A 640 -2.09 -15.62 25.83
C ARG A 640 -1.08 -16.73 25.66
N ASN A 641 -1.41 -17.75 24.87
CA ASN A 641 -0.66 -19.01 24.84
C ASN A 641 -0.04 -19.28 23.47
N SER A 642 -0.67 -18.81 22.39
CA SER A 642 -0.15 -18.99 21.03
C SER A 642 0.72 -17.82 20.59
N PHE A 643 1.73 -18.13 19.78
CA PHE A 643 2.49 -17.13 19.03
C PHE A 643 1.73 -16.74 17.78
N GLU A 644 1.24 -15.51 17.72
CA GLU A 644 0.43 -14.98 16.62
C GLU A 644 0.88 -13.58 16.23
N ASN A 645 0.35 -13.09 15.11
CA ASN A 645 0.46 -11.70 14.68
C ASN A 645 -0.87 -11.17 14.17
N THR A 646 -1.11 -9.87 14.37
CA THR A 646 -2.24 -9.13 13.78
C THR A 646 -1.77 -7.75 13.35
N SER A 647 -1.91 -7.48 12.06
CA SER A 647 -1.59 -6.23 11.40
C SER A 647 -2.83 -5.33 11.30
N TYR A 648 -2.67 -4.03 11.52
CA TYR A 648 -3.72 -3.01 11.44
C TYR A 648 -3.49 -2.11 10.23
N LEU A 649 -4.37 -2.22 9.25
CA LEU A 649 -4.25 -1.57 7.95
C LEU A 649 -5.26 -0.44 7.81
N LYS A 650 -4.83 0.65 7.17
CA LYS A 650 -5.67 1.81 6.80
C LYS A 650 -5.55 2.13 5.30
N GLY A 651 -6.36 3.09 4.87
CA GLY A 651 -6.32 3.60 3.50
C GLY A 651 -6.78 2.54 2.50
N ILE A 652 -6.06 2.44 1.38
CA ILE A 652 -6.50 1.59 0.27
C ILE A 652 -6.58 0.10 0.61
N TYR A 653 -5.66 -0.43 1.43
CA TYR A 653 -5.72 -1.82 1.86
C TYR A 653 -6.99 -2.10 2.66
N ALA A 654 -7.33 -1.20 3.58
CA ALA A 654 -8.56 -1.29 4.36
C ALA A 654 -9.79 -1.21 3.46
N ALA A 655 -9.81 -0.30 2.48
CA ALA A 655 -10.93 -0.15 1.55
C ALA A 655 -11.15 -1.41 0.70
N VAL A 656 -10.10 -1.94 0.06
CA VAL A 656 -10.22 -3.12 -0.81
C VAL A 656 -10.65 -4.36 -0.02
N LEU A 657 -10.04 -4.58 1.16
CA LEU A 657 -10.42 -5.70 2.02
C LEU A 657 -11.85 -5.53 2.57
N ALA A 658 -12.30 -4.30 2.84
CA ALA A 658 -13.67 -4.05 3.29
C ALA A 658 -14.71 -4.53 2.27
N GLU A 659 -14.50 -4.20 0.99
CA GLU A 659 -15.36 -4.63 -0.13
C GLU A 659 -15.33 -6.15 -0.29
N TYR A 660 -14.14 -6.75 -0.23
CA TYR A 660 -14.00 -8.21 -0.26
C TYR A 660 -14.77 -8.88 0.90
N LEU A 661 -14.63 -8.38 2.13
CA LEU A 661 -15.32 -8.92 3.30
C LEU A 661 -16.83 -8.68 3.25
N GLU A 662 -17.30 -7.61 2.61
CA GLU A 662 -18.72 -7.40 2.32
C GLU A 662 -19.26 -8.46 1.37
N ALA A 663 -18.58 -8.67 0.23
CA ALA A 663 -18.97 -9.70 -0.71
C ALA A 663 -18.96 -11.09 -0.06
N LEU A 664 -17.93 -11.40 0.72
CA LEU A 664 -17.81 -12.67 1.43
C LEU A 664 -18.96 -12.90 2.41
N TYR A 665 -19.35 -11.85 3.15
CA TYR A 665 -20.49 -11.88 4.07
C TYR A 665 -21.80 -12.27 3.37
N GLN A 666 -22.00 -11.84 2.13
CA GLN A 666 -23.21 -12.16 1.36
C GLN A 666 -23.34 -13.64 1.01
N PHE A 667 -22.22 -14.38 0.92
CA PHE A 667 -22.23 -15.82 0.69
C PHE A 667 -22.57 -16.65 1.93
N GLY A 668 -22.46 -16.08 3.13
CA GLY A 668 -22.86 -16.75 4.36
C GLY A 668 -24.38 -16.89 4.50
N PHE A 669 -24.80 -17.87 5.28
CA PHE A 669 -26.19 -18.10 5.65
C PHE A 669 -26.40 -17.92 7.15
N GLU A 670 -27.65 -17.70 7.58
CA GLU A 670 -27.91 -17.58 9.01
C GLU A 670 -27.70 -18.92 9.73
N PRO A 671 -26.96 -18.95 10.86
CA PRO A 671 -26.80 -20.18 11.62
C PRO A 671 -28.13 -20.61 12.24
N ASP A 672 -28.41 -21.92 12.22
CA ASP A 672 -29.49 -22.52 12.99
C ASP A 672 -29.11 -22.56 14.48
N LEU A 673 -29.52 -21.52 15.20
CA LEU A 673 -29.24 -21.38 16.62
C LEU A 673 -30.20 -22.19 17.49
N SER A 674 -31.23 -22.83 16.93
CA SER A 674 -32.25 -23.57 17.68
C SER A 674 -31.86 -25.02 17.98
N ARG A 675 -31.03 -25.63 17.13
CA ARG A 675 -30.56 -27.03 17.23
C ARG A 675 -29.90 -27.46 18.54
N PHE A 676 -29.58 -26.52 19.42
CA PHE A 676 -28.92 -26.79 20.70
C PHE A 676 -29.67 -26.13 21.85
N GLU A 677 -30.99 -25.99 21.74
CA GLU A 677 -31.86 -25.57 22.86
C GLU A 677 -32.21 -26.75 23.78
N ASP A 678 -32.12 -28.00 23.29
CA ASP A 678 -32.52 -29.20 24.03
C ASP A 678 -31.38 -29.91 24.78
N GLU A 679 -30.12 -29.54 24.54
CA GLU A 679 -28.98 -30.02 25.36
C GLU A 679 -28.85 -29.10 26.58
N ASP A 680 -29.83 -29.21 27.47
CA ASP A 680 -29.93 -28.42 28.69
C ASP A 680 -28.68 -28.63 29.58
N ASP A 681 -28.17 -27.52 30.06
CA ASP A 681 -26.91 -27.23 30.77
C ASP A 681 -26.82 -27.86 32.17
N SER A 682 -27.53 -28.97 32.41
CA SER A 682 -27.68 -29.60 33.73
C SER A 682 -26.71 -30.77 33.99
N SER A 683 -25.88 -31.16 33.00
CA SER A 683 -24.97 -32.31 33.11
C SER A 683 -23.50 -32.05 32.77
N ARG A 684 -23.10 -30.79 32.54
CA ARG A 684 -21.70 -30.36 32.38
C ARG A 684 -21.36 -29.31 33.42
#